data_AF-A0A7J8IFU9-F1
#
_entry.id   AF-A0A7J8IFU9-F1
#
_cell.length_a   1.000
_cell.length_b   1.000
_cell.length_c   1.000
_cell.angle_alpha   90.00
_cell.angle_beta   90.00
_cell.angle_gamma   90.00
#
_symmetry.space_group_name_H-M   'P 1'
#
loop_
_entity.id
_entity.type
_entity.pdbx_description
1 polymer ?
#
loop_
_entity_poly.entity_id
_entity_poly.type
_entity_poly.pdbx_seq_one_letter_code
_entity_poly.pdbx_strand_id
1 'polypeptide(L)'
;MAAPAQPKKIVAPTVSQINAEFVTQLACKYWAPHIKKKSPFDIKVIEEIYEKEIVKSRFAIRKIMLLEFSQYLENYLWMNYSPQVSSKAYLMSICCMVNEKFRENVPAWETFKKKPDHFPFFFKCILKAALAETDGEFSLHEQTVLLLFLDHCFNSLEVDLIRSQVQQLISLPMWMGLQPARLELQLKKTPKLRKFWNLIKKNDEKMDPEAREQAYQERRFLSQLIQKFISVLKSVPLSEPVTMDKVHYCERFIELIIDLEALLPTRRWFNTILDDSHLLVHCYLSNLVHREEDGHLFSQLLDMLKFYTGFEINDQTGNALTENEMTTIHYDRITSLQRAAFAHFPELYDFALSNVAEVDTRESLVKFFGPLSSNTLHQVASYLCLLPTLPKAEDTTFDKEFLLELLVSRHERRISQIQQLNQMPLYPTEKIIWDENIVPTEYYSGEGCLALPKLNLQFLTLHDYLLRNFNLFRLESTYEIRQDIEDSVSRMKPWQSEYGGVVFGGWARMAQPIVAFTVVEVAKPNIGENWPTRVRADVTINLNVRDHIKDEWEGLRKHDVCFLVTVRPTKPYGTKFDRRRPFIEQVGLVYVRGCEIQGMLDDKGRVIEDGMMIYIFERDLNPDPILEESQEHLEYFWIQTSINRI
;
A
#
# COMPACT_ATOMS: atom_id res chain seq x y z
N MET A 1 29.69 5.78 0.32
CA MET A 1 28.42 6.50 0.55
C MET A 1 28.33 7.63 -0.45
N ALA A 2 27.66 7.40 -1.58
CA ALA A 2 27.35 8.46 -2.55
C ALA A 2 26.12 9.22 -2.03
N ALA A 3 26.16 10.54 -2.06
CA ALA A 3 25.04 11.38 -1.67
C ALA A 3 23.79 11.06 -2.52
N PRO A 4 22.58 11.02 -1.94
CA PRO A 4 21.36 10.84 -2.71
C PRO A 4 21.23 11.98 -3.74
N ALA A 5 20.93 11.62 -4.99
CA ALA A 5 20.78 12.57 -6.08
C ALA A 5 19.60 13.51 -5.81
N GLN A 6 19.82 14.81 -5.99
CA GLN A 6 18.83 15.86 -5.77
C GLN A 6 17.55 15.64 -6.61
N PRO A 7 16.34 15.84 -6.05
CA PRO A 7 15.14 15.98 -6.85
C PRO A 7 15.25 17.27 -7.66
N LYS A 8 15.61 17.15 -8.94
CA LYS A 8 15.66 18.28 -9.86
C LYS A 8 14.22 18.68 -10.21
N LYS A 9 13.84 19.92 -9.91
CA LYS A 9 12.65 20.57 -10.51
C LYS A 9 12.63 20.25 -12.01
N ILE A 10 11.56 19.61 -12.47
CA ILE A 10 11.33 19.38 -13.89
C ILE A 10 10.97 20.72 -14.51
N VAL A 11 11.99 21.49 -14.91
CA VAL A 11 11.80 22.70 -15.72
C VAL A 11 11.25 22.25 -17.07
N ALA A 12 10.05 22.72 -17.42
CA ALA A 12 9.46 22.46 -18.73
C ALA A 12 10.42 22.95 -19.83
N PRO A 13 10.78 22.10 -20.82
CA PRO A 13 11.71 22.48 -21.87
C PRO A 13 11.13 23.60 -22.74
N THR A 14 12.01 24.45 -23.29
CA THR A 14 11.56 25.50 -24.22
C THR A 14 11.09 24.87 -25.53
N VAL A 15 10.16 25.54 -26.24
CA VAL A 15 9.65 25.07 -27.55
C VAL A 15 10.79 24.78 -28.55
N SER A 16 11.89 25.53 -28.47
CA SER A 16 13.09 25.29 -29.29
C SER A 16 13.85 24.02 -28.92
N GLN A 17 13.93 23.65 -27.63
CA GLN A 17 14.54 22.40 -27.17
C GLN A 17 13.68 21.19 -27.56
N ILE A 18 12.35 21.31 -27.46
CA ILE A 18 11.40 20.27 -27.89
C ILE A 18 11.51 20.05 -29.40
N ASN A 19 11.59 21.11 -30.21
CA ASN A 19 11.69 21.00 -31.67
C ASN A 19 13.06 20.46 -32.15
N ALA A 20 14.12 20.63 -31.35
CA ALA A 20 15.45 20.10 -31.66
C ALA A 20 15.60 18.61 -31.28
N GLU A 21 14.66 18.06 -30.53
CA GLU A 21 14.70 16.68 -30.04
C GLU A 21 14.41 15.66 -31.14
N PHE A 22 15.20 14.58 -31.17
CA PHE A 22 15.10 13.51 -32.17
C PHE A 22 13.68 12.92 -32.29
N VAL A 23 13.03 12.69 -31.14
CA VAL A 23 11.65 12.18 -31.06
C VAL A 23 10.67 13.12 -31.77
N THR A 24 10.78 14.43 -31.56
CA THR A 24 9.90 15.42 -32.19
C THR A 24 10.09 15.50 -33.71
N GLN A 25 11.33 15.33 -34.19
CA GLN A 25 11.60 15.28 -35.63
C GLN A 25 10.97 14.03 -36.27
N LEU A 26 11.08 12.87 -35.61
CA LEU A 26 10.41 11.64 -36.04
C LEU A 26 8.89 11.80 -36.02
N ALA A 27 8.33 12.37 -34.95
CA ALA A 27 6.92 12.65 -34.85
C ALA A 27 6.45 13.50 -36.04
N CYS A 28 7.12 14.62 -36.30
CA CYS A 28 6.79 15.49 -37.43
C CYS A 28 6.84 14.77 -38.80
N LYS A 29 7.78 13.85 -38.97
CA LYS A 29 7.91 13.08 -40.21
C LYS A 29 6.83 12.02 -40.37
N TYR A 30 6.42 11.35 -39.30
CA TYR A 30 5.68 10.09 -39.39
C TYR A 30 4.27 10.11 -38.80
N TRP A 31 3.98 10.82 -37.70
CA TRP A 31 2.69 10.65 -36.99
C TRP A 31 2.10 11.90 -36.32
N ALA A 32 2.86 12.99 -36.19
CA ALA A 32 2.43 14.17 -35.44
C ALA A 32 1.09 14.75 -35.96
N PRO A 33 0.25 15.26 -35.05
CA PRO A 33 -1.01 15.89 -35.43
C PRO A 33 -0.76 17.14 -36.29
N HIS A 34 -1.74 17.51 -37.11
CA HIS A 34 -1.73 18.71 -37.97
C HIS A 34 -0.72 18.77 -39.13
N ILE A 35 0.06 17.71 -39.37
CA ILE A 35 0.91 17.59 -40.57
C ILE A 35 0.17 16.87 -41.70
N LYS A 36 0.00 17.55 -42.84
CA LYS A 36 -0.79 17.08 -43.99
C LYS A 36 -0.17 15.91 -44.76
N LYS A 37 1.16 15.85 -44.85
CA LYS A 37 1.89 14.79 -45.57
C LYS A 37 2.89 14.15 -44.63
N LYS A 38 2.63 12.88 -44.29
CA LYS A 38 3.48 12.06 -43.42
C LYS A 38 4.16 10.99 -44.27
N SER A 39 5.34 10.55 -43.86
CA SER A 39 5.99 9.39 -44.45
C SER A 39 5.18 8.11 -44.16
N PRO A 40 5.26 7.09 -45.03
CA PRO A 40 4.63 5.79 -44.78
C PRO A 40 5.12 5.14 -43.48
N PHE A 41 4.35 4.18 -42.98
CA PHE A 41 4.75 3.36 -41.85
C PHE A 41 6.07 2.63 -42.11
N ASP A 42 6.97 2.65 -41.13
CA ASP A 42 8.24 1.93 -41.13
C ASP A 42 8.49 1.34 -39.74
N ILE A 43 8.51 0.02 -39.65
CA ILE A 43 8.73 -0.72 -38.40
C ILE A 43 10.06 -0.34 -37.72
N LYS A 44 11.08 0.03 -38.50
CA LYS A 44 12.40 0.40 -37.95
C LYS A 44 12.34 1.63 -37.05
N VAL A 45 11.36 2.51 -37.24
CA VAL A 45 11.15 3.68 -36.39
C VAL A 45 10.76 3.26 -34.98
N ILE A 46 9.96 2.20 -34.82
CA ILE A 46 9.55 1.68 -33.51
C ILE A 46 10.74 1.04 -32.81
N GLU A 47 11.48 0.19 -33.52
CA GLU A 47 12.70 -0.44 -32.98
C GLU A 47 13.73 0.61 -32.55
N GLU A 48 13.96 1.64 -33.37
CA GLU A 48 14.92 2.69 -33.06
C GLU A 48 14.49 3.55 -31.86
N ILE A 49 13.22 3.93 -31.76
CA ILE A 49 12.68 4.67 -30.61
C ILE A 49 12.80 3.82 -29.35
N TYR A 50 12.39 2.55 -29.41
CA TYR A 50 12.41 1.68 -28.25
C TYR A 50 13.83 1.47 -27.72
N GLU A 51 14.76 1.05 -28.58
CA GLU A 51 16.13 0.75 -28.16
C GLU A 51 16.91 2.02 -27.76
N LYS A 52 16.85 3.08 -28.58
CA LYS A 52 17.73 4.25 -28.42
C LYS A 52 17.15 5.35 -27.54
N GLU A 53 15.83 5.49 -27.46
CA GLU A 53 15.19 6.56 -26.69
C GLU A 53 14.54 6.04 -25.40
N ILE A 54 13.91 4.86 -25.39
CA ILE A 54 13.26 4.31 -24.20
C ILE A 54 14.26 3.49 -23.36
N VAL A 55 14.80 2.39 -23.90
CA VAL A 55 15.68 1.47 -23.15
C VAL A 55 17.00 2.13 -22.76
N LYS A 56 17.68 2.79 -23.72
CA LYS A 56 18.97 3.45 -23.47
C LYS A 56 18.87 4.60 -22.45
N SER A 57 17.71 5.28 -22.36
CA SER A 57 17.47 6.31 -21.35
C SER A 57 17.02 5.75 -20.01
N ARG A 58 16.94 4.42 -19.86
CA ARG A 58 16.39 3.71 -18.70
C ARG A 58 14.95 4.12 -18.41
N PHE A 59 14.12 4.14 -19.46
CA PHE A 59 12.69 4.47 -19.39
C PHE A 59 12.45 5.87 -18.80
N ALA A 60 13.32 6.84 -19.15
CA ALA A 60 13.22 8.19 -18.61
C ALA A 60 11.84 8.79 -18.88
N ILE A 61 11.14 9.18 -17.81
CA ILE A 61 9.75 9.62 -17.88
C ILE A 61 9.51 10.74 -18.89
N ARG A 62 10.44 11.69 -18.99
CA ARG A 62 10.35 12.78 -19.97
C ARG A 62 10.29 12.27 -21.41
N LYS A 63 11.05 11.23 -21.76
CA LYS A 63 11.04 10.66 -23.12
C LYS A 63 9.68 10.01 -23.43
N ILE A 64 9.13 9.30 -22.45
CA ILE A 64 7.83 8.63 -22.56
C ILE A 64 6.71 9.68 -22.70
N MET A 65 6.72 10.73 -21.87
CA MET A 65 5.80 11.86 -21.96
C MET A 65 5.82 12.52 -23.34
N LEU A 66 6.99 12.78 -23.91
CA LEU A 66 7.08 13.40 -25.24
C LEU A 66 6.49 12.50 -26.34
N LEU A 67 6.71 11.18 -26.25
CA LEU A 67 6.11 10.23 -27.18
C LEU A 67 4.58 10.20 -27.05
N GLU A 68 4.07 10.11 -25.83
CA GLU A 68 2.62 10.11 -25.57
C GLU A 68 1.97 11.41 -26.06
N PHE A 69 2.53 12.57 -25.67
CA PHE A 69 2.01 13.88 -26.06
C PHE A 69 2.00 14.10 -27.58
N SER A 70 2.94 13.47 -28.29
CA SER A 70 3.01 13.49 -29.75
C SER A 70 1.97 12.60 -30.45
N GLN A 71 1.11 11.91 -29.69
CA GLN A 71 0.11 10.94 -30.15
C GLN A 71 0.74 9.70 -30.81
N TYR A 72 1.85 9.20 -30.25
CA TYR A 72 2.57 8.05 -30.79
C TYR A 72 1.71 6.77 -30.81
N LEU A 73 0.88 6.55 -29.79
CA LEU A 73 -0.02 5.39 -29.71
C LEU A 73 -1.12 5.45 -30.79
N GLU A 74 -1.79 6.59 -30.90
CA GLU A 74 -2.96 6.82 -31.75
C GLU A 74 -2.61 6.86 -33.23
N ASN A 75 -1.50 7.54 -33.55
CA ASN A 75 -1.19 7.88 -34.94
C ASN A 75 -0.11 6.98 -35.55
N TYR A 76 0.67 6.25 -34.74
CA TYR A 76 1.75 5.39 -35.24
C TYR A 76 1.67 3.93 -34.80
N LEU A 77 1.55 3.66 -33.50
CA LEU A 77 1.60 2.30 -32.98
C LEU A 77 0.32 1.51 -33.34
N TRP A 78 -0.80 1.80 -32.70
CA TRP A 78 -1.94 0.87 -32.74
C TRP A 78 -2.57 0.74 -34.13
N MET A 79 -2.67 1.85 -34.86
CA MET A 79 -3.29 1.85 -36.19
C MET A 79 -2.51 1.02 -37.21
N ASN A 80 -1.20 0.87 -37.03
CA ASN A 80 -0.32 0.07 -37.88
C ASN A 80 0.05 -1.29 -37.27
N TYR A 81 -0.45 -1.62 -36.08
CA TYR A 81 -0.17 -2.90 -35.45
C TYR A 81 -0.89 -4.03 -36.20
N SER A 82 -0.18 -5.14 -36.39
CA SER A 82 -0.73 -6.42 -36.88
C SER A 82 0.15 -7.59 -36.38
N PRO A 83 -0.36 -8.83 -36.40
CA PRO A 83 0.42 -9.99 -35.97
C PRO A 83 1.74 -10.16 -36.74
N GLN A 84 1.81 -9.74 -38.00
CA GLN A 84 2.98 -9.91 -38.87
C GLN A 84 4.14 -8.97 -38.52
N VAL A 85 3.85 -7.82 -37.91
CA VAL A 85 4.85 -6.81 -37.55
C VAL A 85 5.09 -6.74 -36.04
N SER A 86 4.44 -7.59 -35.25
CA SER A 86 4.57 -7.62 -33.80
C SER A 86 6.00 -8.02 -33.39
N SER A 87 6.62 -7.21 -32.54
CA SER A 87 7.96 -7.43 -31.98
C SER A 87 7.99 -7.04 -30.51
N LYS A 88 9.06 -7.40 -29.80
CA LYS A 88 9.33 -6.96 -28.42
C LYS A 88 9.18 -5.43 -28.28
N ALA A 89 9.88 -4.67 -29.12
CA ALA A 89 9.86 -3.21 -29.09
C ALA A 89 8.45 -2.66 -29.30
N TYR A 90 7.68 -3.27 -30.20
CA TYR A 90 6.30 -2.87 -30.47
C TYR A 90 5.39 -3.10 -29.26
N LEU A 91 5.44 -4.30 -28.68
CA LEU A 91 4.62 -4.66 -27.52
C LEU A 91 4.90 -3.73 -26.33
N MET A 92 6.19 -3.54 -26.04
CA MET A 92 6.64 -2.71 -24.92
C MET A 92 6.32 -1.24 -25.15
N SER A 93 6.49 -0.71 -26.37
CA SER A 93 6.13 0.67 -26.69
C SER A 93 4.63 0.94 -26.48
N ILE A 94 3.76 0.00 -26.87
CA ILE A 94 2.31 0.12 -26.62
C ILE A 94 2.04 0.15 -25.11
N CYS A 95 2.64 -0.75 -24.33
CA CYS A 95 2.46 -0.79 -22.88
C CYS A 95 2.94 0.49 -22.20
N CYS A 96 4.10 1.02 -22.59
CA CYS A 96 4.62 2.30 -22.06
C CYS A 96 3.64 3.45 -22.31
N MET A 97 3.06 3.55 -23.51
CA MET A 97 2.10 4.61 -23.82
C MET A 97 0.80 4.47 -23.02
N VAL A 98 0.31 3.24 -22.83
CA VAL A 98 -0.89 3.01 -22.02
C VAL A 98 -0.63 3.38 -20.56
N ASN A 99 0.45 2.89 -19.96
CA ASN A 99 0.81 3.19 -18.57
C ASN A 99 1.02 4.69 -18.36
N GLU A 100 1.64 5.37 -19.31
CA GLU A 100 1.82 6.83 -19.27
C GLU A 100 0.49 7.57 -19.32
N LYS A 101 -0.47 7.12 -20.14
CA LYS A 101 -1.82 7.70 -20.16
C LYS A 101 -2.55 7.56 -18.83
N PHE A 102 -2.38 6.44 -18.14
CA PHE A 102 -2.90 6.28 -16.78
C PHE A 102 -2.23 7.22 -15.78
N ARG A 103 -0.90 7.38 -15.88
CA ARG A 103 -0.12 8.29 -15.04
C ARG A 103 -0.55 9.75 -15.19
N GLU A 104 -0.82 10.18 -16.43
CA GLU A 104 -1.32 11.52 -16.76
C GLU A 104 -2.85 11.66 -16.63
N ASN A 105 -3.55 10.60 -16.22
CA ASN A 105 -5.00 10.56 -16.04
C ASN A 105 -5.78 10.98 -17.31
N VAL A 106 -5.39 10.45 -18.47
CA VAL A 106 -6.07 10.64 -19.76
C VAL A 106 -6.64 9.33 -20.31
N PRO A 107 -7.66 9.35 -21.20
CA PRO A 107 -8.29 8.13 -21.71
C PRO A 107 -7.29 7.18 -22.42
N ALA A 108 -7.04 6.02 -21.83
CA ALA A 108 -6.03 5.07 -22.31
C ALA A 108 -6.52 4.13 -23.43
N TRP A 109 -7.83 3.89 -23.53
CA TRP A 109 -8.36 2.74 -24.28
C TRP A 109 -9.00 3.06 -25.63
N GLU A 110 -9.19 4.34 -25.97
CA GLU A 110 -9.99 4.78 -27.12
C GLU A 110 -9.47 4.27 -28.48
N THR A 111 -8.16 4.24 -28.64
CA THR A 111 -7.50 3.77 -29.88
C THR A 111 -7.76 2.30 -30.14
N PHE A 112 -7.75 1.49 -29.08
CA PHE A 112 -8.04 0.05 -29.16
C PHE A 112 -9.51 -0.20 -29.48
N LYS A 113 -10.44 0.59 -28.89
CA LYS A 113 -11.88 0.54 -29.23
C LYS A 113 -12.13 0.88 -30.69
N LYS A 114 -11.37 1.83 -31.26
CA LYS A 114 -11.49 2.25 -32.66
C LYS A 114 -11.07 1.17 -33.66
N LYS A 115 -10.04 0.37 -33.34
CA LYS A 115 -9.56 -0.74 -34.18
C LYS A 115 -9.29 -1.98 -33.31
N PRO A 116 -10.32 -2.76 -32.94
CA PRO A 116 -10.21 -3.81 -31.93
C PRO A 116 -9.58 -5.12 -32.45
N ASP A 117 -9.53 -5.33 -33.77
CA ASP A 117 -9.30 -6.64 -34.41
C ASP A 117 -8.04 -7.39 -33.93
N HIS A 118 -6.96 -6.66 -33.65
CA HIS A 118 -5.67 -7.24 -33.28
C HIS A 118 -5.39 -7.22 -31.77
N PHE A 119 -6.28 -6.65 -30.94
CA PHE A 119 -6.12 -6.63 -29.49
C PHE A 119 -6.06 -8.02 -28.85
N PRO A 120 -6.86 -9.02 -29.26
CA PRO A 120 -6.73 -10.37 -28.71
C PRO A 120 -5.36 -11.00 -28.93
N PHE A 121 -4.75 -10.80 -30.11
CA PHE A 121 -3.40 -11.31 -30.40
C PHE A 121 -2.35 -10.55 -29.57
N PHE A 122 -2.42 -9.22 -29.56
CA PHE A 122 -1.55 -8.37 -28.75
C PHE A 122 -1.57 -8.80 -27.27
N PHE A 123 -2.76 -8.93 -26.68
CA PHE A 123 -2.92 -9.28 -25.28
C PHE A 123 -2.32 -10.64 -24.95
N LYS A 124 -2.50 -11.66 -25.81
CA LYS A 124 -1.86 -12.97 -25.64
C LYS A 124 -0.33 -12.90 -25.67
N CYS A 125 0.24 -12.03 -26.53
CA CYS A 125 1.68 -11.79 -26.55
C CYS A 125 2.17 -11.12 -25.25
N ILE A 126 1.39 -10.19 -24.68
CA ILE A 126 1.67 -9.59 -23.36
C ILE A 126 1.69 -10.65 -22.26
N LEU A 127 0.73 -11.57 -22.23
CA LEU A 127 0.71 -12.66 -21.24
C LEU A 127 1.96 -13.55 -21.34
N LYS A 128 2.38 -13.89 -22.57
CA LYS A 128 3.61 -14.64 -22.81
C LYS A 128 4.85 -13.87 -22.37
N ALA A 129 4.93 -12.58 -22.67
CA ALA A 129 6.05 -11.71 -22.27
C ALA A 129 6.15 -11.55 -20.74
N ALA A 130 5.02 -11.44 -20.05
CA ALA A 130 4.97 -11.36 -18.59
C ALA A 130 5.44 -12.66 -17.91
N LEU A 131 5.22 -13.81 -18.54
CA LEU A 131 5.69 -15.13 -18.08
C LEU A 131 7.06 -15.54 -18.64
N ALA A 132 7.71 -14.70 -19.45
CA ALA A 132 9.02 -15.00 -19.99
C ALA A 132 10.03 -15.23 -18.86
N GLU A 133 11.06 -16.04 -19.13
CA GLU A 133 12.11 -16.35 -18.16
C GLU A 133 12.72 -15.06 -17.59
N THR A 134 12.96 -15.05 -16.28
CA THR A 134 13.58 -13.90 -15.60
C THR A 134 14.98 -13.69 -16.14
N ASP A 135 15.33 -12.44 -16.49
CA ASP A 135 16.59 -12.07 -17.13
C ASP A 135 16.84 -12.73 -18.52
N GLY A 136 15.77 -13.21 -19.16
CA GLY A 136 15.78 -13.75 -20.53
C GLY A 136 15.57 -12.67 -21.60
N GLU A 137 14.60 -12.89 -22.50
CA GLU A 137 14.29 -11.94 -23.58
C GLU A 137 13.85 -10.57 -23.04
N PHE A 138 13.11 -10.55 -21.93
CA PHE A 138 12.63 -9.34 -21.26
C PHE A 138 13.39 -9.16 -19.95
N SER A 139 13.97 -7.98 -19.77
CA SER A 139 14.53 -7.57 -18.49
C SER A 139 13.44 -7.46 -17.43
N LEU A 140 13.84 -7.52 -16.16
CA LEU A 140 12.87 -7.46 -15.07
C LEU A 140 12.12 -6.12 -15.03
N HIS A 141 12.78 -5.01 -15.41
CA HIS A 141 12.13 -3.71 -15.57
C HIS A 141 11.03 -3.73 -16.65
N GLU A 142 11.31 -4.32 -17.81
CA GLU A 142 10.30 -4.50 -18.86
C GLU A 142 9.13 -5.35 -18.36
N GLN A 143 9.40 -6.39 -17.59
CA GLN A 143 8.35 -7.21 -16.96
C GLN A 143 7.55 -6.43 -15.91
N THR A 144 8.16 -5.51 -15.17
CA THR A 144 7.45 -4.60 -14.26
C THR A 144 6.51 -3.66 -15.02
N VAL A 145 6.92 -3.14 -16.19
CA VAL A 145 6.03 -2.35 -17.08
C VAL A 145 4.85 -3.20 -17.56
N LEU A 146 5.07 -4.48 -17.88
CA LEU A 146 4.01 -5.42 -18.25
C LEU A 146 3.07 -5.71 -17.08
N LEU A 147 3.57 -5.86 -15.85
CA LEU A 147 2.73 -6.01 -14.66
C LEU A 147 1.81 -4.80 -14.45
N LEU A 148 2.34 -3.58 -14.57
CA LEU A 148 1.55 -2.35 -14.46
C LEU A 148 0.51 -2.24 -15.59
N PHE A 149 0.87 -2.62 -16.82
CA PHE A 149 -0.09 -2.66 -17.92
C PHE A 149 -1.23 -3.66 -17.66
N LEU A 150 -0.90 -4.84 -17.12
CA LEU A 150 -1.90 -5.85 -16.76
C LEU A 150 -2.77 -5.37 -15.60
N ASP A 151 -2.20 -4.72 -14.59
CA ASP A 151 -2.95 -4.07 -13.51
C ASP A 151 -4.00 -3.12 -14.06
N HIS A 152 -3.61 -2.23 -14.97
CA HIS A 152 -4.54 -1.34 -15.67
C HIS A 152 -5.63 -2.10 -16.44
N CYS A 153 -5.32 -3.24 -17.06
CA CYS A 153 -6.31 -4.08 -17.72
C CYS A 153 -7.32 -4.68 -16.73
N PHE A 154 -6.85 -5.22 -15.59
CA PHE A 154 -7.71 -5.79 -14.56
C PHE A 154 -8.56 -4.71 -13.85
N ASN A 155 -8.06 -3.48 -13.78
CA ASN A 155 -8.78 -2.32 -13.24
C ASN A 155 -9.73 -1.65 -14.24
N SER A 156 -9.80 -2.11 -15.50
CA SER A 156 -10.60 -1.50 -16.58
C SER A 156 -11.66 -2.45 -17.17
N LEU A 157 -12.29 -3.29 -16.33
CA LEU A 157 -13.26 -4.29 -16.81
C LEU A 157 -14.57 -3.67 -17.35
N GLU A 158 -14.85 -2.39 -17.13
CA GLU A 158 -15.94 -1.70 -17.80
C GLU A 158 -15.72 -1.59 -19.31
N VAL A 159 -14.48 -1.70 -19.80
CA VAL A 159 -14.17 -1.72 -21.23
C VAL A 159 -14.40 -3.11 -21.81
N ASP A 160 -15.45 -3.27 -22.61
CA ASP A 160 -15.87 -4.55 -23.22
C ASP A 160 -14.73 -5.31 -23.92
N LEU A 161 -13.89 -4.58 -24.67
CA LEU A 161 -12.73 -5.15 -25.37
C LEU A 161 -11.76 -5.81 -24.39
N ILE A 162 -11.42 -5.15 -23.29
CA ILE A 162 -10.50 -5.66 -22.27
C ILE A 162 -11.15 -6.81 -21.51
N ARG A 163 -12.40 -6.60 -21.07
CA ARG A 163 -13.17 -7.60 -20.33
C ARG A 163 -13.26 -8.93 -21.10
N SER A 164 -13.45 -8.88 -22.42
CA SER A 164 -13.53 -10.08 -23.25
C SER A 164 -12.23 -10.92 -23.24
N GLN A 165 -11.07 -10.29 -23.04
CA GLN A 165 -9.79 -10.99 -22.95
C GLN A 165 -9.51 -11.45 -21.51
N VAL A 166 -9.74 -10.58 -20.53
CA VAL A 166 -9.47 -10.85 -19.11
C VAL A 166 -10.38 -11.94 -18.54
N GLN A 167 -11.64 -12.06 -19.01
CA GLN A 167 -12.58 -13.07 -18.49
C GLN A 167 -12.02 -14.50 -18.50
N GLN A 168 -11.20 -14.85 -19.49
CA GLN A 168 -10.59 -16.19 -19.59
C GLN A 168 -9.57 -16.46 -18.47
N LEU A 169 -8.97 -15.41 -17.91
CA LEU A 169 -7.94 -15.46 -16.88
C LEU A 169 -8.51 -15.59 -15.46
N ILE A 170 -9.75 -15.10 -15.25
CA ILE A 170 -10.34 -14.94 -13.90
C ILE A 170 -11.65 -15.71 -13.70
N SER A 171 -12.11 -16.48 -14.69
CA SER A 171 -13.32 -17.30 -14.56
C SER A 171 -13.03 -18.63 -13.85
N LEU A 172 -14.09 -19.35 -13.42
CA LEU A 172 -13.99 -20.68 -12.79
C LEU A 172 -12.98 -21.66 -13.44
N PRO A 173 -12.80 -21.74 -14.78
CA PRO A 173 -11.79 -22.61 -15.39
C PRO A 173 -10.35 -22.38 -14.90
N MET A 174 -10.02 -21.21 -14.34
CA MET A 174 -8.71 -20.93 -13.74
C MET A 174 -8.36 -21.89 -12.60
N TRP A 175 -9.36 -22.49 -11.94
CA TRP A 175 -9.17 -23.50 -10.90
C TRP A 175 -8.46 -24.77 -11.39
N MET A 176 -8.21 -24.91 -12.69
CA MET A 176 -7.30 -25.95 -13.18
C MET A 176 -5.83 -25.72 -12.79
N GLY A 177 -5.50 -24.51 -12.33
CA GLY A 177 -4.21 -24.19 -11.72
C GLY A 177 -4.10 -24.57 -10.24
N LEU A 178 -5.20 -24.99 -9.60
CA LEU A 178 -5.17 -25.48 -8.22
C LEU A 178 -4.52 -26.86 -8.13
N GLN A 179 -3.98 -27.17 -6.96
CA GLN A 179 -3.66 -28.53 -6.57
C GLN A 179 -4.91 -29.43 -6.72
N PRO A 180 -4.78 -30.66 -7.27
CA PRO A 180 -5.93 -31.54 -7.50
C PRO A 180 -6.75 -31.83 -6.23
N ALA A 181 -6.08 -31.99 -5.08
CA ALA A 181 -6.72 -32.20 -3.79
C ALA A 181 -7.52 -30.96 -3.35
N ARG A 182 -6.95 -29.76 -3.56
CA ARG A 182 -7.59 -28.49 -3.24
C ARG A 182 -8.83 -28.25 -4.10
N LEU A 183 -8.74 -28.51 -5.41
CA LEU A 183 -9.89 -28.43 -6.31
C LEU A 183 -11.04 -29.32 -5.83
N GLU A 184 -10.75 -30.59 -5.53
CA GLU A 184 -11.77 -31.53 -5.07
C GLU A 184 -12.36 -31.12 -3.71
N LEU A 185 -11.55 -30.56 -2.81
CA LEU A 185 -12.02 -29.98 -1.54
C LEU A 185 -13.03 -28.85 -1.78
N GLN A 186 -12.76 -27.93 -2.70
CA GLN A 186 -13.67 -26.83 -3.02
C GLN A 186 -14.96 -27.32 -3.69
N LEU A 187 -14.87 -28.30 -4.58
CA LEU A 187 -16.04 -28.91 -5.23
C LEU A 187 -16.89 -29.74 -4.25
N LYS A 188 -16.31 -30.28 -3.18
CA LYS A 188 -17.06 -30.91 -2.07
C LYS A 188 -17.69 -29.87 -1.15
N LYS A 189 -16.98 -28.79 -0.83
CA LYS A 189 -17.48 -27.67 -0.03
C LYS A 189 -18.69 -27.00 -0.67
N THR A 190 -18.66 -26.85 -2.00
CA THR A 190 -19.78 -26.27 -2.77
C THR A 190 -20.23 -27.23 -3.89
N PRO A 191 -21.06 -28.25 -3.58
CA PRO A 191 -21.42 -29.31 -4.53
C PRO A 191 -22.04 -28.83 -5.85
N LYS A 192 -22.73 -27.68 -5.82
CA LYS A 192 -23.32 -27.06 -7.02
C LYS A 192 -22.27 -26.73 -8.10
N LEU A 193 -21.04 -26.41 -7.72
CA LEU A 193 -19.96 -26.07 -8.65
C LEU A 193 -19.51 -27.27 -9.49
N ARG A 194 -19.66 -28.50 -8.99
CA ARG A 194 -19.25 -29.71 -9.71
C ARG A 194 -19.96 -29.86 -11.06
N LYS A 195 -21.23 -29.45 -11.15
CA LYS A 195 -21.99 -29.46 -12.40
C LYS A 195 -21.35 -28.52 -13.43
N PHE A 196 -21.02 -27.30 -13.03
CA PHE A 196 -20.38 -26.31 -13.91
C PHE A 196 -18.96 -26.74 -14.31
N TRP A 197 -18.19 -27.28 -13.36
CA TRP A 197 -16.87 -27.83 -13.62
C TRP A 197 -16.89 -28.96 -14.67
N ASN A 198 -17.84 -29.88 -14.56
CA ASN A 198 -18.01 -30.95 -15.54
C ASN A 198 -18.46 -30.42 -16.91
N LEU A 199 -19.27 -29.36 -16.95
CA LEU A 199 -19.65 -28.72 -18.21
C LEU A 199 -18.45 -28.06 -18.90
N ILE A 200 -17.57 -27.38 -18.15
CA ILE A 200 -16.33 -26.79 -18.67
C ILE A 200 -15.48 -27.87 -19.33
N LYS A 201 -15.20 -28.98 -18.63
CA LYS A 201 -14.43 -30.10 -19.19
C LYS A 201 -15.04 -30.66 -20.48
N LYS A 202 -16.37 -30.85 -20.51
CA LYS A 202 -17.09 -31.31 -21.72
C LYS A 202 -17.02 -30.32 -22.88
N ASN A 203 -16.93 -29.03 -22.61
CA ASN A 203 -16.78 -28.01 -23.65
C ASN A 203 -15.34 -27.97 -24.16
N ASP A 204 -14.35 -28.15 -23.29
CA ASP A 204 -12.94 -28.24 -23.67
C ASP A 204 -12.65 -29.45 -24.57
N GLU A 205 -13.33 -30.57 -24.36
CA GLU A 205 -13.25 -31.75 -25.23
C GLU A 205 -13.70 -31.47 -26.68
N LYS A 206 -14.53 -30.44 -26.90
CA LYS A 206 -15.03 -30.05 -28.23
C LYS A 206 -14.15 -29.00 -28.93
N MET A 207 -13.20 -28.40 -28.22
CA MET A 207 -12.29 -27.42 -28.79
C MET A 207 -11.24 -28.12 -29.66
N ASP A 208 -10.79 -27.45 -30.71
CA ASP A 208 -9.61 -27.90 -31.43
C ASP A 208 -8.36 -27.89 -30.50
N PRO A 209 -7.33 -28.70 -30.80
CA PRO A 209 -6.18 -28.84 -29.92
C PRO A 209 -5.43 -27.53 -29.64
N GLU A 210 -5.33 -26.63 -30.62
CA GLU A 210 -4.60 -25.37 -30.50
C GLU A 210 -5.37 -24.36 -29.63
N ALA A 211 -6.67 -24.19 -29.87
CA ALA A 211 -7.54 -23.36 -29.05
C ALA A 211 -7.63 -23.87 -27.61
N ARG A 212 -7.64 -25.20 -27.42
CA ARG A 212 -7.64 -25.80 -26.08
C ARG A 212 -6.33 -25.52 -25.33
N GLU A 213 -5.18 -25.69 -25.98
CA GLU A 213 -3.89 -25.38 -25.37
C GLU A 213 -3.80 -23.90 -25.02
N GLN A 214 -4.21 -23.02 -25.93
CA GLN A 214 -4.26 -21.58 -25.68
C GLN A 214 -5.17 -21.23 -24.49
N ALA A 215 -6.36 -21.85 -24.40
CA ALA A 215 -7.25 -21.65 -23.26
C ALA A 215 -6.63 -22.15 -21.95
N TYR A 216 -5.87 -23.26 -21.97
CA TYR A 216 -5.20 -23.78 -20.78
C TYR A 216 -4.06 -22.87 -20.31
N GLN A 217 -3.31 -22.27 -21.24
CA GLN A 217 -2.30 -21.26 -20.91
C GLN A 217 -2.94 -20.05 -20.24
N GLU A 218 -4.04 -19.52 -20.80
CA GLU A 218 -4.79 -18.40 -20.23
C GLU A 218 -5.31 -18.70 -18.82
N ARG A 219 -5.91 -19.89 -18.61
CA ARG A 219 -6.44 -20.31 -17.31
C ARG A 219 -5.38 -20.50 -16.24
N ARG A 220 -4.14 -20.85 -16.64
CA ARG A 220 -3.00 -21.04 -15.73
C ARG A 220 -2.15 -19.79 -15.54
N PHE A 221 -2.39 -18.74 -16.33
CA PHE A 221 -1.57 -17.53 -16.37
C PHE A 221 -1.29 -16.97 -14.97
N LEU A 222 -2.33 -16.66 -14.18
CA LEU A 222 -2.16 -16.06 -12.85
C LEU A 222 -1.44 -17.00 -11.87
N SER A 223 -1.75 -18.30 -11.90
CA SER A 223 -1.04 -19.28 -11.05
C SER A 223 0.44 -19.40 -11.43
N GLN A 224 0.79 -19.33 -12.71
CA GLN A 224 2.18 -19.35 -13.18
C GLN A 224 2.90 -18.04 -12.88
N LEU A 225 2.20 -16.90 -12.98
CA LEU A 225 2.75 -15.59 -12.65
C LEU A 225 3.11 -15.50 -11.17
N ILE A 226 2.29 -16.08 -10.28
CA ILE A 226 2.61 -16.24 -8.86
C ILE A 226 3.90 -17.04 -8.67
N GLN A 227 4.08 -18.17 -9.38
CA GLN A 227 5.31 -18.98 -9.25
C GLN A 227 6.54 -18.21 -9.73
N LYS A 228 6.43 -17.44 -10.83
CA LYS A 228 7.48 -16.53 -11.29
C LYS A 228 7.81 -15.46 -10.24
N PHE A 229 6.80 -14.87 -9.62
CA PHE A 229 7.02 -13.92 -8.54
C PHE A 229 7.74 -14.54 -7.35
N ILE A 230 7.33 -15.72 -6.89
CA ILE A 230 7.97 -16.42 -5.76
C ILE A 230 9.45 -16.69 -6.06
N SER A 231 9.80 -17.05 -7.30
CA SER A 231 11.20 -17.27 -7.69
C SER A 231 12.01 -15.96 -7.70
N VAL A 232 11.44 -14.86 -8.20
CA VAL A 232 12.06 -13.53 -8.14
C VAL A 232 12.26 -13.10 -6.68
N LEU A 233 11.25 -13.25 -5.83
CA LEU A 233 11.29 -12.91 -4.41
C LEU A 233 12.37 -13.69 -3.66
N LYS A 234 12.45 -15.02 -3.87
CA LYS A 234 13.49 -15.87 -3.26
C LYS A 234 14.90 -15.54 -3.77
N SER A 235 15.04 -14.88 -4.93
CA SER A 235 16.33 -14.43 -5.45
C SER A 235 16.86 -13.13 -4.81
N VAL A 236 16.07 -12.49 -3.93
CA VAL A 236 16.47 -11.30 -3.17
C VAL A 236 17.37 -11.72 -2.01
N PRO A 237 18.61 -11.22 -1.90
CA PRO A 237 19.49 -11.54 -0.78
C PRO A 237 19.07 -10.80 0.50
N LEU A 238 19.39 -11.39 1.66
CA LEU A 238 19.08 -10.79 2.97
C LEU A 238 19.87 -9.50 3.23
N SER A 239 21.19 -9.54 3.09
CA SER A 239 22.09 -8.42 3.42
C SER A 239 22.86 -7.85 2.22
N GLU A 240 23.12 -8.68 1.21
CA GLU A 240 23.88 -8.23 0.03
C GLU A 240 23.11 -7.15 -0.77
N PRO A 241 23.81 -6.35 -1.58
CA PRO A 241 23.16 -5.38 -2.46
C PRO A 241 22.14 -6.06 -3.40
N VAL A 242 20.94 -5.50 -3.48
CA VAL A 242 19.87 -5.95 -4.36
C VAL A 242 19.64 -4.91 -5.47
N THR A 243 19.31 -5.38 -6.67
CA THR A 243 18.90 -4.49 -7.76
C THR A 243 17.49 -3.96 -7.50
N MET A 244 17.29 -2.65 -7.69
CA MET A 244 15.97 -2.03 -7.50
C MET A 244 14.90 -2.60 -8.46
N ASP A 245 15.30 -3.13 -9.62
CA ASP A 245 14.37 -3.81 -10.53
C ASP A 245 13.67 -5.00 -9.86
N LYS A 246 14.35 -5.75 -8.97
CA LYS A 246 13.74 -6.86 -8.22
C LYS A 246 12.75 -6.36 -7.19
N VAL A 247 13.11 -5.29 -6.48
CA VAL A 247 12.26 -4.65 -5.47
C VAL A 247 10.98 -4.12 -6.14
N HIS A 248 11.12 -3.32 -7.19
CA HIS A 248 9.98 -2.73 -7.92
C HIS A 248 9.10 -3.77 -8.61
N TYR A 249 9.68 -4.86 -9.14
CA TYR A 249 8.89 -5.97 -9.64
C TYR A 249 8.04 -6.59 -8.53
N CYS A 250 8.62 -6.81 -7.34
CA CYS A 250 7.88 -7.37 -6.21
C CYS A 250 6.78 -6.42 -5.72
N GLU A 251 7.05 -5.12 -5.63
CA GLU A 251 6.08 -4.09 -5.24
C GLU A 251 4.89 -4.04 -6.22
N ARG A 252 5.16 -3.91 -7.53
CA ARG A 252 4.11 -3.90 -8.57
C ARG A 252 3.36 -5.22 -8.67
N PHE A 253 4.02 -6.33 -8.38
CA PHE A 253 3.34 -7.61 -8.30
C PHE A 253 2.33 -7.62 -7.14
N ILE A 254 2.72 -7.20 -5.93
CA ILE A 254 1.78 -7.14 -4.80
C ILE A 254 0.65 -6.16 -5.06
N GLU A 255 0.92 -5.01 -5.68
CA GLU A 255 -0.12 -4.06 -6.13
C GLU A 255 -1.17 -4.75 -7.03
N LEU A 256 -0.73 -5.49 -8.06
CA LEU A 256 -1.62 -6.24 -8.94
C LEU A 256 -2.49 -7.25 -8.14
N ILE A 257 -1.90 -7.95 -7.18
CA ILE A 257 -2.62 -8.95 -6.37
C ILE A 257 -3.64 -8.26 -5.43
N ILE A 258 -3.29 -7.11 -4.85
CA ILE A 258 -4.23 -6.31 -4.05
C ILE A 258 -5.44 -5.95 -4.90
N ASP A 259 -5.25 -5.43 -6.10
CA ASP A 259 -6.35 -4.98 -6.96
C ASP A 259 -7.21 -6.14 -7.45
N LEU A 260 -6.60 -7.28 -7.79
CA LEU A 260 -7.34 -8.51 -8.10
C LEU A 260 -8.19 -8.99 -6.92
N GLU A 261 -7.67 -8.91 -5.70
CA GLU A 261 -8.38 -9.33 -4.48
C GLU A 261 -9.41 -8.32 -3.99
N ALA A 262 -9.27 -7.05 -4.36
CA ALA A 262 -10.12 -5.94 -3.94
C ALA A 262 -11.32 -5.67 -4.88
N LEU A 263 -11.46 -6.46 -5.95
CA LEU A 263 -12.55 -6.39 -6.91
C LEU A 263 -13.27 -7.74 -7.02
N LEU A 264 -14.59 -7.80 -6.76
CA LEU A 264 -15.31 -9.07 -6.65
C LEU A 264 -15.26 -9.95 -7.93
N PRO A 265 -15.43 -9.41 -9.15
CA PRO A 265 -15.28 -10.20 -10.38
C PRO A 265 -13.95 -10.95 -10.53
N THR A 266 -12.84 -10.35 -10.13
CA THR A 266 -11.49 -10.95 -10.19
C THR A 266 -11.24 -11.85 -8.98
N ARG A 267 -11.62 -11.41 -7.79
CA ARG A 267 -11.47 -12.13 -6.51
C ARG A 267 -12.18 -13.48 -6.50
N ARG A 268 -13.41 -13.55 -7.03
CA ARG A 268 -14.36 -14.66 -6.85
C ARG A 268 -13.77 -16.06 -6.99
N TRP A 269 -12.87 -16.24 -7.95
CA TRP A 269 -12.19 -17.51 -8.20
C TRP A 269 -10.69 -17.43 -7.87
N PHE A 270 -10.08 -16.25 -8.03
CA PHE A 270 -8.67 -16.02 -7.80
C PHE A 270 -8.25 -16.12 -6.33
N ASN A 271 -9.07 -15.70 -5.37
CA ASN A 271 -8.75 -15.78 -3.94
C ASN A 271 -8.37 -17.22 -3.51
N THR A 272 -9.04 -18.22 -4.09
CA THR A 272 -8.71 -19.63 -3.84
C THR A 272 -7.38 -20.06 -4.46
N ILE A 273 -7.02 -19.53 -5.65
CA ILE A 273 -5.73 -19.77 -6.30
C ILE A 273 -4.61 -19.13 -5.48
N LEU A 274 -4.84 -17.91 -4.99
CA LEU A 274 -3.88 -17.19 -4.16
C LEU A 274 -3.62 -17.92 -2.83
N ASP A 275 -4.67 -18.38 -2.12
CA ASP A 275 -4.52 -19.19 -0.90
C ASP A 275 -3.86 -20.56 -1.16
N ASP A 276 -4.10 -21.18 -2.31
CA ASP A 276 -3.46 -22.46 -2.67
C ASP A 276 -1.97 -22.34 -3.00
N SER A 277 -1.54 -21.14 -3.42
CA SER A 277 -0.14 -20.85 -3.74
C SER A 277 0.73 -20.53 -2.52
N HIS A 278 0.11 -20.32 -1.35
CA HIS A 278 0.78 -19.91 -0.10
C HIS A 278 1.61 -18.62 -0.22
N LEU A 279 1.26 -17.75 -1.18
CA LEU A 279 2.00 -16.55 -1.51
C LEU A 279 2.26 -15.66 -0.28
N LEU A 280 1.23 -15.46 0.54
CA LEU A 280 1.33 -14.58 1.70
C LEU A 280 2.38 -15.09 2.70
N VAL A 281 2.45 -16.40 2.92
CA VAL A 281 3.46 -17.04 3.79
C VAL A 281 4.85 -16.89 3.18
N HIS A 282 4.99 -17.09 1.86
CA HIS A 282 6.26 -16.86 1.17
C HIS A 282 6.74 -15.40 1.32
N CYS A 283 5.84 -14.43 1.26
CA CYS A 283 6.17 -13.02 1.41
C CYS A 283 6.59 -12.65 2.83
N TYR A 284 5.85 -13.08 3.85
CA TYR A 284 6.18 -12.76 5.26
C TYR A 284 7.47 -13.43 5.75
N LEU A 285 7.89 -14.53 5.11
CA LEU A 285 9.17 -15.20 5.39
C LEU A 285 10.28 -14.84 4.38
N SER A 286 10.05 -13.84 3.54
CA SER A 286 11.00 -13.46 2.51
C SER A 286 12.13 -12.60 3.07
N ASN A 287 13.30 -12.68 2.43
CA ASN A 287 14.40 -11.77 2.76
C ASN A 287 14.02 -10.30 2.56
N LEU A 288 13.12 -10.00 1.61
CA LEU A 288 12.74 -8.62 1.26
C LEU A 288 12.05 -7.91 2.43
N VAL A 289 11.13 -8.55 3.15
CA VAL A 289 10.46 -7.92 4.32
C VAL A 289 11.40 -7.66 5.50
N HIS A 290 12.54 -8.37 5.55
CA HIS A 290 13.56 -8.17 6.58
C HIS A 290 14.55 -7.05 6.24
N ARG A 291 14.43 -6.42 5.07
CA ARG A 291 15.23 -5.25 4.69
C ARG A 291 14.47 -3.98 5.06
N GLU A 292 14.87 -3.35 6.17
CA GLU A 292 14.16 -2.20 6.75
C GLU A 292 13.97 -1.02 5.80
N GLU A 293 14.94 -0.75 4.92
CA GLU A 293 14.86 0.34 3.93
C GLU A 293 14.28 -0.14 2.60
N ASP A 294 14.96 -1.08 1.92
CA ASP A 294 14.58 -1.55 0.58
C ASP A 294 13.21 -2.26 0.55
N GLY A 295 12.80 -2.88 1.66
CA GLY A 295 11.58 -3.69 1.76
C GLY A 295 10.40 -2.98 2.41
N HIS A 296 10.55 -1.72 2.82
CA HIS A 296 9.53 -1.00 3.58
C HIS A 296 8.20 -0.90 2.82
N LEU A 297 8.23 -0.41 1.57
CA LEU A 297 7.04 -0.30 0.73
C LEU A 297 6.42 -1.69 0.45
N PHE A 298 7.25 -2.69 0.15
CA PHE A 298 6.79 -4.07 -0.04
C PHE A 298 6.05 -4.61 1.20
N SER A 299 6.56 -4.33 2.40
CA SER A 299 5.92 -4.72 3.66
C SER A 299 4.55 -4.04 3.86
N GLN A 300 4.46 -2.75 3.56
CA GLN A 300 3.20 -2.00 3.66
C GLN A 300 2.15 -2.50 2.66
N LEU A 301 2.56 -2.79 1.42
CA LEU A 301 1.70 -3.41 0.41
C LEU A 301 1.29 -4.84 0.85
N LEU A 302 2.19 -5.59 1.46
CA LEU A 302 1.89 -6.94 1.96
C LEU A 302 0.83 -6.91 3.06
N ASP A 303 0.84 -5.92 3.95
CA ASP A 303 -0.20 -5.75 4.97
C ASP A 303 -1.56 -5.41 4.35
N MET A 304 -1.60 -4.60 3.28
CA MET A 304 -2.82 -4.38 2.50
C MET A 304 -3.31 -5.68 1.85
N LEU A 305 -2.41 -6.50 1.31
CA LEU A 305 -2.77 -7.79 0.73
C LEU A 305 -3.29 -8.76 1.81
N LYS A 306 -2.68 -8.79 2.99
CA LYS A 306 -3.17 -9.59 4.14
C LYS A 306 -4.58 -9.19 4.53
N PHE A 307 -4.90 -7.90 4.51
CA PHE A 307 -6.26 -7.41 4.75
C PHE A 307 -7.26 -7.97 3.73
N TYR A 308 -6.95 -7.93 2.43
CA TYR A 308 -7.87 -8.39 1.39
C TYR A 308 -7.97 -9.92 1.29
N THR A 309 -6.87 -10.68 1.40
CA THR A 309 -6.92 -12.16 1.44
C THR A 309 -7.77 -12.66 2.61
N GLY A 310 -7.73 -11.94 3.73
CA GLY A 310 -8.55 -12.20 4.91
C GLY A 310 -9.91 -11.51 4.94
N PHE A 311 -10.34 -10.82 3.88
CA PHE A 311 -11.50 -9.93 3.90
C PHE A 311 -12.80 -10.68 4.27
N GLU A 312 -13.66 -10.03 5.06
CA GLU A 312 -14.92 -10.59 5.57
C GLU A 312 -16.03 -10.60 4.51
N ILE A 313 -15.83 -11.33 3.41
CA ILE A 313 -16.76 -11.47 2.29
C ILE A 313 -16.90 -12.92 1.86
N ASN A 314 -18.11 -13.31 1.46
CA ASN A 314 -18.35 -14.58 0.81
C ASN A 314 -18.10 -14.46 -0.70
N ASP A 315 -16.99 -15.02 -1.20
CA ASP A 315 -16.58 -14.90 -2.61
C ASP A 315 -17.65 -15.33 -3.62
N GLN A 316 -18.54 -16.26 -3.26
CA GLN A 316 -19.55 -16.78 -4.18
C GLN A 316 -20.79 -15.91 -4.26
N THR A 317 -21.23 -15.35 -3.14
CA THR A 317 -22.45 -14.52 -3.05
C THR A 317 -22.17 -13.03 -3.19
N GLY A 318 -20.95 -12.59 -2.85
CA GLY A 318 -20.58 -11.17 -2.75
C GLY A 318 -21.07 -10.49 -1.47
N ASN A 319 -21.72 -11.22 -0.55
CA ASN A 319 -22.23 -10.64 0.69
C ASN A 319 -21.12 -10.56 1.74
N ALA A 320 -21.15 -9.51 2.56
CA ALA A 320 -20.32 -9.42 3.76
C ALA A 320 -20.62 -10.60 4.70
N LEU A 321 -19.58 -11.17 5.30
CA LEU A 321 -19.71 -12.22 6.30
C LEU A 321 -20.13 -11.61 7.64
N THR A 322 -21.03 -12.29 8.32
CA THR A 322 -21.40 -11.98 9.70
C THR A 322 -20.35 -12.49 10.68
N GLU A 323 -20.34 -11.95 11.91
CA GLU A 323 -19.46 -12.41 12.99
C GLU A 323 -19.63 -13.92 13.28
N ASN A 324 -20.87 -14.41 13.22
CA ASN A 324 -21.17 -15.83 13.40
C ASN A 324 -20.60 -16.70 12.27
N GLU A 325 -20.67 -16.24 11.01
CA GLU A 325 -20.08 -16.95 9.88
C GLU A 325 -18.56 -16.95 9.96
N MET A 326 -17.94 -15.83 10.34
CA MET A 326 -16.49 -15.75 10.58
C MET A 326 -16.03 -16.72 11.68
N THR A 327 -16.77 -16.77 12.80
CA THR A 327 -16.51 -17.71 13.89
C THR A 327 -16.66 -19.15 13.43
N THR A 328 -17.70 -19.44 12.65
CA THR A 328 -17.95 -20.79 12.09
C THR A 328 -16.81 -21.22 11.16
N ILE A 329 -16.36 -20.35 10.26
CA ILE A 329 -15.25 -20.61 9.34
C ILE A 329 -13.97 -20.96 10.13
N HIS A 330 -13.68 -20.21 11.19
CA HIS A 330 -12.53 -20.45 12.06
C HIS A 330 -12.64 -21.80 12.77
N TYR A 331 -13.78 -22.09 13.38
CA TYR A 331 -13.99 -23.34 14.11
C TYR A 331 -13.97 -24.56 13.19
N ASP A 332 -14.49 -24.45 11.96
CA ASP A 332 -14.42 -25.51 10.96
C ASP A 332 -12.97 -25.82 10.56
N ARG A 333 -12.11 -24.80 10.45
CA ARG A 333 -10.68 -24.99 10.18
C ARG A 333 -10.01 -25.74 11.32
N ILE A 334 -10.13 -25.26 12.57
CA ILE A 334 -9.56 -25.95 13.74
C ILE A 334 -10.10 -27.37 13.86
N THR A 335 -11.41 -27.57 13.70
CA THR A 335 -12.03 -28.90 13.77
C THR A 335 -11.46 -29.86 12.72
N SER A 336 -11.25 -29.38 11.49
CA SER A 336 -10.63 -30.19 10.43
C SER A 336 -9.17 -30.57 10.75
N LEU A 337 -8.41 -29.65 11.35
CA LEU A 337 -7.05 -29.89 11.81
C LEU A 337 -7.00 -30.87 12.99
N GLN A 338 -7.90 -30.74 13.97
CA GLN A 338 -8.03 -31.67 15.09
C GLN A 338 -8.43 -33.08 14.63
N ARG A 339 -9.31 -33.19 13.62
CA ARG A 339 -9.65 -34.50 13.02
C ARG A 339 -8.45 -35.16 12.36
N ALA A 340 -7.64 -34.41 11.61
CA ALA A 340 -6.42 -34.92 11.00
C ALA A 340 -5.40 -35.33 12.08
N ALA A 341 -5.20 -34.48 13.09
CA ALA A 341 -4.34 -34.74 14.24
C ALA A 341 -4.73 -36.04 14.96
N PHE A 342 -6.00 -36.19 15.36
CA PHE A 342 -6.51 -37.36 16.06
C PHE A 342 -6.32 -38.67 15.29
N ALA A 343 -6.59 -38.64 13.98
CA ALA A 343 -6.59 -39.84 13.16
C ALA A 343 -5.19 -40.32 12.77
N HIS A 344 -4.22 -39.41 12.64
CA HIS A 344 -2.96 -39.70 11.95
C HIS A 344 -1.69 -39.31 12.72
N PHE A 345 -1.77 -38.50 13.77
CA PHE A 345 -0.59 -37.93 14.44
C PHE A 345 -0.67 -38.10 15.97
N PRO A 346 -0.12 -39.19 16.52
CA PRO A 346 -0.13 -39.45 17.97
C PRO A 346 0.50 -38.33 18.81
N GLU A 347 1.49 -37.62 18.26
CA GLU A 347 2.16 -36.48 18.89
C GLU A 347 1.22 -35.29 19.13
N LEU A 348 0.09 -35.24 18.41
CA LEU A 348 -0.91 -34.17 18.49
C LEU A 348 -2.20 -34.62 19.20
N TYR A 349 -2.17 -35.71 19.97
CA TYR A 349 -3.36 -36.21 20.65
C TYR A 349 -3.97 -35.17 21.61
N ASP A 350 -3.15 -34.56 22.47
CA ASP A 350 -3.63 -33.54 23.42
C ASP A 350 -4.23 -32.32 22.70
N PHE A 351 -3.60 -31.88 21.60
CA PHE A 351 -4.14 -30.81 20.74
C PHE A 351 -5.52 -31.20 20.17
N ALA A 352 -5.67 -32.44 19.71
CA ALA A 352 -6.88 -32.91 19.05
C ALA A 352 -8.09 -33.04 19.99
N LEU A 353 -7.86 -33.27 21.29
CA LEU A 353 -8.92 -33.38 22.31
C LEU A 353 -9.19 -32.06 23.07
N SER A 354 -8.35 -31.06 22.90
CA SER A 354 -8.49 -29.77 23.58
C SER A 354 -9.62 -28.92 22.98
N ASN A 355 -10.19 -28.03 23.79
CA ASN A 355 -11.16 -27.05 23.34
C ASN A 355 -10.51 -26.05 22.37
N VAL A 356 -11.28 -25.55 21.40
CA VAL A 356 -10.79 -24.62 20.36
C VAL A 356 -10.06 -23.42 20.95
N ALA A 357 -10.61 -22.78 21.99
CA ALA A 357 -10.03 -21.59 22.61
C ALA A 357 -8.66 -21.82 23.27
N GLU A 358 -8.31 -23.07 23.60
CA GLU A 358 -7.01 -23.43 24.19
C GLU A 358 -5.94 -23.69 23.14
N VAL A 359 -6.33 -23.82 21.87
CA VAL A 359 -5.44 -24.26 20.78
C VAL A 359 -5.40 -23.33 19.58
N ASP A 360 -6.29 -22.34 19.49
CA ASP A 360 -6.45 -21.48 18.32
C ASP A 360 -5.65 -20.17 18.40
N THR A 361 -4.94 -19.89 19.49
CA THR A 361 -4.02 -18.75 19.57
C THR A 361 -2.69 -19.08 18.88
N ARG A 362 -2.05 -18.06 18.30
CA ARG A 362 -0.74 -18.22 17.64
C ARG A 362 0.29 -18.88 18.56
N GLU A 363 0.36 -18.45 19.81
CA GLU A 363 1.24 -19.00 20.83
C GLU A 363 0.98 -20.50 21.07
N SER A 364 -0.28 -20.90 21.20
CA SER A 364 -0.65 -22.29 21.41
C SER A 364 -0.35 -23.14 20.17
N LEU A 365 -0.64 -22.66 18.97
CA LEU A 365 -0.30 -23.35 17.73
C LEU A 365 1.22 -23.56 17.60
N VAL A 366 2.03 -22.53 17.88
CA VAL A 366 3.49 -22.68 17.88
C VAL A 366 3.96 -23.67 18.94
N LYS A 367 3.34 -23.67 20.12
CA LYS A 367 3.65 -24.64 21.19
C LYS A 367 3.37 -26.09 20.77
N PHE A 368 2.26 -26.36 20.08
CA PHE A 368 1.91 -27.72 19.65
C PHE A 368 2.65 -28.17 18.38
N PHE A 369 2.78 -27.30 17.37
CA PHE A 369 3.34 -27.68 16.07
C PHE A 369 4.85 -27.39 15.96
N GLY A 370 5.39 -26.44 16.72
CA GLY A 370 6.81 -26.07 16.69
C GLY A 370 7.78 -27.21 17.01
N PRO A 371 7.49 -28.11 17.98
CA PRO A 371 8.34 -29.26 18.27
C PRO A 371 8.37 -30.34 17.16
N LEU A 372 7.40 -30.35 16.25
CA LEU A 372 7.30 -31.38 15.22
C LEU A 372 8.42 -31.27 14.16
N SER A 373 8.68 -32.38 13.47
CA SER A 373 9.62 -32.41 12.35
C SER A 373 8.99 -31.81 11.08
N SER A 374 9.83 -31.34 10.15
CA SER A 374 9.38 -30.79 8.86
C SER A 374 8.51 -31.79 8.10
N ASN A 375 8.88 -33.08 8.09
CA ASN A 375 8.09 -34.13 7.43
C ASN A 375 6.69 -34.28 8.05
N THR A 376 6.59 -34.19 9.38
CA THR A 376 5.30 -34.29 10.08
C THR A 376 4.42 -33.09 9.75
N LEU A 377 4.98 -31.87 9.78
CA LEU A 377 4.25 -30.65 9.40
C LEU A 377 3.77 -30.69 7.95
N HIS A 378 4.61 -31.17 7.04
CA HIS A 378 4.22 -31.39 5.63
C HIS A 378 3.06 -32.38 5.54
N GLN A 379 3.14 -33.51 6.23
CA GLN A 379 2.08 -34.51 6.22
C GLN A 379 0.76 -33.93 6.74
N VAL A 380 0.77 -33.17 7.85
CA VAL A 380 -0.41 -32.45 8.37
C VAL A 380 -0.98 -31.53 7.30
N ALA A 381 -0.15 -30.69 6.67
CA ALA A 381 -0.58 -29.80 5.60
C ALA A 381 -1.18 -30.56 4.40
N SER A 382 -0.67 -31.73 4.07
CA SER A 382 -1.19 -32.57 2.99
C SER A 382 -2.59 -33.14 3.29
N TYR A 383 -2.87 -33.52 4.54
CA TYR A 383 -4.22 -33.96 4.96
C TYR A 383 -5.25 -32.84 4.87
N LEU A 384 -4.81 -31.59 5.00
CA LEU A 384 -5.65 -30.39 4.84
C LEU A 384 -5.74 -29.92 3.37
N CYS A 385 -5.18 -30.66 2.44
CA CYS A 385 -5.10 -30.31 1.02
C CYS A 385 -4.40 -28.96 0.76
N LEU A 386 -3.39 -28.63 1.58
CA LEU A 386 -2.55 -27.45 1.41
C LEU A 386 -1.27 -27.77 0.63
N LEU A 387 -0.74 -28.99 0.78
CA LEU A 387 0.44 -29.47 0.08
C LEU A 387 0.17 -30.83 -0.56
N PRO A 388 0.96 -31.25 -1.57
CA PRO A 388 0.91 -32.61 -2.08
C PRO A 388 1.27 -33.62 -0.98
N THR A 389 0.89 -34.88 -1.17
CA THR A 389 1.27 -35.95 -0.22
C THR A 389 2.78 -36.17 -0.25
N LEU A 390 3.41 -36.15 0.94
CA LEU A 390 4.83 -36.51 1.08
C LEU A 390 5.01 -38.03 0.92
N PRO A 391 5.78 -38.51 -0.08
CA PRO A 391 6.07 -39.94 -0.21
C PRO A 391 6.83 -40.49 1.00
N LYS A 392 6.57 -41.75 1.37
CA LYS A 392 7.12 -42.38 2.60
C LYS A 392 8.65 -42.42 2.70
N ALA A 393 9.35 -42.25 1.58
CA ALA A 393 10.81 -42.37 1.50
C ALA A 393 11.50 -41.04 1.19
N GLU A 394 10.77 -39.92 1.16
CA GLU A 394 11.30 -38.62 0.80
C GLU A 394 11.15 -37.64 1.96
N ASP A 395 12.15 -36.78 2.11
CA ASP A 395 12.09 -35.62 2.99
C ASP A 395 11.41 -34.45 2.27
N THR A 396 10.74 -33.60 3.04
CA THR A 396 10.15 -32.38 2.50
C THR A 396 11.20 -31.45 1.91
N THR A 397 10.89 -30.83 0.77
CA THR A 397 11.70 -29.77 0.15
C THR A 397 11.43 -28.39 0.76
N PHE A 398 10.38 -28.26 1.58
CA PHE A 398 10.01 -27.01 2.24
C PHE A 398 10.71 -26.85 3.59
N ASP A 399 11.11 -25.60 3.86
CA ASP A 399 11.69 -25.20 5.14
C ASP A 399 10.71 -25.43 6.30
N LYS A 400 11.24 -25.81 7.48
CA LYS A 400 10.41 -26.02 8.68
C LYS A 400 9.61 -24.77 9.04
N GLU A 401 10.24 -23.61 8.95
CA GLU A 401 9.63 -22.31 9.26
C GLU A 401 8.44 -22.02 8.34
N PHE A 402 8.58 -22.30 7.05
CA PHE A 402 7.47 -22.17 6.09
C PHE A 402 6.30 -23.09 6.43
N LEU A 403 6.56 -24.36 6.72
CA LEU A 403 5.51 -25.33 7.05
C LEU A 403 4.81 -24.98 8.37
N LEU A 404 5.56 -24.51 9.35
CA LEU A 404 5.00 -24.05 10.62
C LEU A 404 4.15 -22.81 10.41
N GLU A 405 4.65 -21.79 9.70
CA GLU A 405 3.90 -20.56 9.44
C GLU A 405 2.64 -20.82 8.62
N LEU A 406 2.69 -21.74 7.65
CA LEU A 406 1.53 -22.16 6.86
C LEU A 406 0.41 -22.72 7.74
N LEU A 407 0.76 -23.59 8.69
CA LEU A 407 -0.23 -24.16 9.62
C LEU A 407 -0.69 -23.13 10.65
N VAL A 408 0.21 -22.32 11.19
CA VAL A 408 -0.11 -21.32 12.22
C VAL A 408 -1.00 -20.21 11.65
N SER A 409 -0.55 -19.50 10.61
CA SER A 409 -1.28 -18.36 10.03
C SER A 409 -2.68 -18.71 9.51
N ARG A 410 -2.87 -19.96 9.07
CA ARG A 410 -4.18 -20.43 8.59
C ARG A 410 -5.21 -20.63 9.71
N HIS A 411 -4.73 -21.02 10.89
CA HIS A 411 -5.55 -21.48 12.01
C HIS A 411 -5.51 -20.53 13.22
N GLU A 412 -4.64 -19.52 13.23
CA GLU A 412 -4.60 -18.55 14.33
C GLU A 412 -5.87 -17.71 14.38
N ARG A 413 -6.31 -17.40 15.60
CA ARG A 413 -7.43 -16.51 15.85
C ARG A 413 -7.15 -15.14 15.25
N ARG A 414 -8.12 -14.62 14.49
CA ARG A 414 -8.07 -13.30 13.87
C ARG A 414 -8.98 -12.33 14.61
N ILE A 415 -8.55 -11.07 14.72
CA ILE A 415 -9.44 -9.97 15.10
C ILE A 415 -10.30 -9.58 13.90
N SER A 416 -11.51 -9.09 14.16
CA SER A 416 -12.39 -8.61 13.10
C SER A 416 -11.88 -7.31 12.48
N GLN A 417 -12.31 -7.01 11.26
CA GLN A 417 -12.02 -5.74 10.59
C GLN A 417 -12.50 -4.53 11.41
N ILE A 418 -13.64 -4.66 12.09
CA ILE A 418 -14.17 -3.62 12.99
C ILE A 418 -13.27 -3.42 14.20
N GLN A 419 -12.80 -4.49 14.84
CA GLN A 419 -11.86 -4.38 15.97
C GLN A 419 -10.54 -3.75 15.54
N GLN A 420 -10.03 -4.12 14.36
CA GLN A 420 -8.82 -3.53 13.81
C GLN A 420 -8.99 -2.02 13.56
N LEU A 421 -10.09 -1.60 12.93
CA LEU A 421 -10.43 -0.18 12.74
C LEU A 421 -10.55 0.55 14.08
N ASN A 422 -11.26 -0.05 15.04
CA ASN A 422 -11.46 0.53 16.36
C ASN A 422 -10.16 0.70 17.16
N GLN A 423 -9.07 0.02 16.79
CA GLN A 423 -7.75 0.19 17.41
C GLN A 423 -6.89 1.28 16.75
N MET A 424 -7.26 1.79 15.56
CA MET A 424 -6.45 2.75 14.82
C MET A 424 -6.45 4.15 15.47
N PRO A 425 -5.28 4.76 15.76
CA PRO A 425 -5.23 6.16 16.15
C PRO A 425 -5.76 7.09 15.05
N LEU A 426 -6.48 8.14 15.44
CA LEU A 426 -7.01 9.12 14.49
C LEU A 426 -5.93 10.08 13.99
N TYR A 427 -5.00 10.46 14.87
CA TYR A 427 -3.94 11.40 14.54
C TYR A 427 -2.67 10.70 14.04
N PRO A 428 -1.97 11.27 13.05
CA PRO A 428 -0.72 10.73 12.58
C PRO A 428 0.41 10.98 13.59
N THR A 429 1.42 10.12 13.55
CA THR A 429 2.63 10.23 14.39
C THR A 429 3.86 10.48 13.50
N GLU A 430 5.02 10.74 14.11
CA GLU A 430 6.29 10.92 13.39
C GLU A 430 6.63 9.75 12.44
N LYS A 431 6.12 8.54 12.72
CA LYS A 431 6.32 7.34 11.91
C LYS A 431 5.52 7.34 10.61
N ILE A 432 4.47 8.16 10.52
CA ILE A 432 3.55 8.24 9.38
C ILE A 432 3.77 9.53 8.60
N ILE A 433 3.94 10.67 9.29
CA ILE A 433 3.95 12.02 8.69
C ILE A 433 5.01 12.16 7.58
N TRP A 434 6.18 11.55 7.76
CA TRP A 434 7.29 11.61 6.80
C TRP A 434 7.49 10.31 6.01
N ASP A 435 6.56 9.36 6.09
CA ASP A 435 6.61 8.14 5.29
C ASP A 435 6.00 8.39 3.90
N GLU A 436 6.87 8.60 2.90
CA GLU A 436 6.45 9.00 1.54
C GLU A 436 5.75 7.88 0.75
N ASN A 437 5.77 6.64 1.24
CA ASN A 437 5.05 5.51 0.65
C ASN A 437 3.52 5.60 0.86
N ILE A 438 3.11 6.28 1.94
CA ILE A 438 1.71 6.45 2.36
C ILE A 438 1.30 7.93 2.47
N VAL A 439 2.25 8.84 2.63
CA VAL A 439 2.05 10.31 2.59
C VAL A 439 2.98 10.89 1.52
N PRO A 440 2.65 10.69 0.23
CA PRO A 440 3.49 11.15 -0.86
C PRO A 440 3.60 12.68 -0.88
N THR A 441 4.70 13.19 -1.40
CA THR A 441 4.85 14.64 -1.65
C THR A 441 4.21 15.04 -2.96
N GLU A 442 3.97 16.35 -3.17
CA GLU A 442 3.57 16.91 -4.47
C GLU A 442 4.52 16.56 -5.64
N TYR A 443 5.75 16.12 -5.34
CA TYR A 443 6.74 15.72 -6.35
C TYR A 443 6.64 14.25 -6.78
N TYR A 444 5.67 13.49 -6.25
CA TYR A 444 5.45 12.11 -6.65
C TYR A 444 5.21 12.02 -8.17
N SER A 445 6.09 11.32 -8.87
CA SER A 445 6.07 11.25 -10.34
C SER A 445 5.05 10.26 -10.91
N GLY A 446 4.57 9.31 -10.10
CA GLY A 446 3.75 8.18 -10.54
C GLY A 446 4.53 7.00 -11.09
N GLU A 447 5.87 7.02 -11.05
CA GLU A 447 6.73 5.91 -11.53
C GLU A 447 6.71 4.70 -10.57
N GLY A 448 6.79 4.95 -9.26
CA GLY A 448 6.61 3.94 -8.21
C GLY A 448 5.13 3.66 -7.92
N CYS A 449 4.84 2.64 -7.10
CA CYS A 449 3.50 2.50 -6.50
C CYS A 449 3.51 3.07 -5.08
N LEU A 450 2.33 3.23 -4.50
CA LEU A 450 2.13 3.69 -3.12
C LEU A 450 1.28 2.67 -2.37
N ALA A 451 1.46 2.56 -1.06
CA ALA A 451 0.62 1.72 -0.21
C ALA A 451 -0.69 2.44 0.14
N LEU A 452 -1.44 2.82 -0.91
CA LEU A 452 -2.67 3.60 -0.83
C LEU A 452 -3.87 2.83 -1.41
N PRO A 453 -5.06 2.95 -0.80
CA PRO A 453 -6.28 2.45 -1.40
C PRO A 453 -6.59 3.15 -2.74
N LYS A 454 -7.08 2.40 -3.73
CA LYS A 454 -7.57 2.96 -4.99
C LYS A 454 -9.09 3.13 -4.96
N LEU A 455 -9.57 4.27 -5.47
CA LEU A 455 -10.99 4.51 -5.72
C LEU A 455 -11.29 4.26 -7.20
N ASN A 456 -12.18 3.30 -7.47
CA ASN A 456 -12.65 2.99 -8.81
C ASN A 456 -14.17 2.74 -8.77
N LEU A 457 -14.73 1.97 -9.70
CA LEU A 457 -16.16 1.76 -9.83
C LEU A 457 -16.80 0.86 -8.76
N GLN A 458 -16.03 -0.06 -8.17
CA GLN A 458 -16.56 -1.10 -7.28
C GLN A 458 -15.77 -1.21 -5.98
N PHE A 459 -16.47 -1.66 -4.94
CA PHE A 459 -15.94 -1.98 -3.62
C PHE A 459 -16.55 -3.32 -3.18
N LEU A 460 -15.82 -4.09 -2.36
CA LEU A 460 -16.26 -5.43 -1.94
C LEU A 460 -17.53 -5.36 -1.08
N THR A 461 -17.55 -4.45 -0.11
CA THR A 461 -18.66 -4.22 0.83
C THR A 461 -18.73 -2.75 1.23
N LEU A 462 -19.74 -2.38 2.01
CA LEU A 462 -19.80 -1.03 2.61
C LEU A 462 -18.59 -0.74 3.51
N HIS A 463 -18.10 -1.75 4.25
CA HIS A 463 -16.92 -1.59 5.11
C HIS A 463 -15.67 -1.26 4.28
N ASP A 464 -15.46 -1.96 3.16
CA ASP A 464 -14.37 -1.66 2.22
C ASP A 464 -14.45 -0.21 1.73
N TYR A 465 -15.61 0.18 1.18
CA TYR A 465 -15.84 1.55 0.69
C TYR A 465 -15.51 2.61 1.75
N LEU A 466 -16.06 2.48 2.96
CA LEU A 466 -15.84 3.44 4.04
C LEU A 466 -14.37 3.46 4.49
N LEU A 467 -13.72 2.30 4.59
CA LEU A 467 -12.34 2.19 5.03
C LEU A 467 -11.36 2.79 4.02
N ARG A 468 -11.57 2.61 2.71
CA ARG A 468 -10.74 3.26 1.67
C ARG A 468 -10.83 4.77 1.77
N ASN A 469 -12.05 5.32 1.87
CA ASN A 469 -12.26 6.76 2.02
C ASN A 469 -11.66 7.29 3.34
N PHE A 470 -11.86 6.58 4.45
CA PHE A 470 -11.28 6.93 5.74
C PHE A 470 -9.75 7.02 5.67
N ASN A 471 -9.10 6.00 5.09
CA ASN A 471 -7.65 5.98 4.98
C ASN A 471 -7.11 7.05 4.04
N LEU A 472 -7.73 7.27 2.88
CA LEU A 472 -7.32 8.31 1.95
C LEU A 472 -7.46 9.70 2.56
N PHE A 473 -8.59 10.00 3.21
CA PHE A 473 -8.79 11.27 3.90
C PHE A 473 -7.78 11.48 5.03
N ARG A 474 -7.50 10.43 5.82
CA ARG A 474 -6.52 10.47 6.90
C ARG A 474 -5.10 10.74 6.39
N LEU A 475 -4.70 10.11 5.29
CA LEU A 475 -3.35 10.23 4.74
C LEU A 475 -3.15 11.53 3.96
N GLU A 476 -4.18 11.99 3.25
CA GLU A 476 -4.15 13.28 2.55
C GLU A 476 -4.06 14.46 3.54
N SER A 477 -4.90 14.48 4.59
CA SER A 477 -4.78 15.49 5.66
C SER A 477 -3.44 15.42 6.41
N THR A 478 -2.81 14.24 6.47
CA THR A 478 -1.47 14.09 7.06
C THR A 478 -0.40 14.84 6.25
N TYR A 479 -0.55 14.98 4.93
CA TYR A 479 0.36 15.77 4.11
C TYR A 479 0.29 17.27 4.47
N GLU A 480 -0.90 17.82 4.69
CA GLU A 480 -1.07 19.20 5.14
C GLU A 480 -0.43 19.40 6.53
N ILE A 481 -0.67 18.47 7.46
CA ILE A 481 -0.05 18.46 8.80
C ILE A 481 1.48 18.45 8.70
N ARG A 482 2.06 17.68 7.78
CA ARG A 482 3.51 17.68 7.53
C ARG A 482 3.99 19.09 7.17
N GLN A 483 3.33 19.76 6.22
CA GLN A 483 3.73 21.10 5.77
C GLN A 483 3.66 22.13 6.92
N ASP A 484 2.59 22.08 7.73
CA ASP A 484 2.40 22.98 8.85
C ASP A 484 3.45 22.78 9.95
N ILE A 485 3.79 21.53 10.28
CA ILE A 485 4.86 21.21 11.23
C ILE A 485 6.21 21.65 10.68
N GLU A 486 6.52 21.37 9.41
CA GLU A 486 7.78 21.74 8.79
C GLU A 486 7.98 23.26 8.77
N ASP A 487 6.96 24.05 8.43
CA ASP A 487 7.05 25.51 8.38
C ASP A 487 7.15 26.12 9.78
N SER A 488 6.26 25.75 10.70
CA SER A 488 6.18 26.35 12.04
C SER A 488 7.43 26.05 12.88
N VAL A 489 7.86 24.79 12.97
CA VAL A 489 9.02 24.39 13.77
C VAL A 489 10.31 24.96 13.17
N SER A 490 10.43 25.00 11.84
CA SER A 490 11.60 25.62 11.18
C SER A 490 11.73 27.12 11.50
N ARG A 491 10.60 27.85 11.64
CA ARG A 491 10.61 29.27 12.03
C ARG A 491 11.03 29.49 13.47
N MET A 492 10.70 28.56 14.36
CA MET A 492 11.13 28.60 15.77
C MET A 492 12.64 28.39 15.94
N LYS A 493 13.33 27.80 14.95
CA LYS A 493 14.79 27.58 14.93
C LYS A 493 15.30 26.88 16.21
N PRO A 494 14.97 25.60 16.42
CA PRO A 494 15.42 24.86 17.60
C PRO A 494 16.92 24.59 17.53
N TRP A 495 17.69 25.14 18.46
CA TRP A 495 19.12 24.91 18.61
C TRP A 495 19.44 24.25 19.94
N GLN A 496 20.60 23.61 19.98
CA GLN A 496 21.16 23.05 21.20
C GLN A 496 21.69 24.16 22.10
N SER A 497 21.30 24.12 23.38
CA SER A 497 21.84 24.98 24.45
C SER A 497 23.09 24.37 25.08
N GLU A 498 23.78 25.12 25.94
CA GLU A 498 25.05 24.72 26.56
C GLU A 498 24.96 23.43 27.41
N TYR A 499 23.79 23.17 28.02
CA TYR A 499 23.56 21.99 28.87
C TYR A 499 22.70 20.91 28.20
N GLY A 500 22.61 20.92 26.86
CA GLY A 500 21.88 19.88 26.11
C GLY A 500 20.36 20.04 26.06
N GLY A 501 19.80 21.14 26.58
CA GLY A 501 18.41 21.54 26.35
C GLY A 501 18.20 22.22 25.00
N VAL A 502 16.95 22.55 24.66
CA VAL A 502 16.58 23.30 23.46
C VAL A 502 16.52 24.80 23.76
N VAL A 503 17.02 25.62 22.84
CA VAL A 503 16.76 27.07 22.77
C VAL A 503 16.16 27.40 21.41
N PHE A 504 15.05 28.14 21.41
CA PHE A 504 14.39 28.57 20.18
C PHE A 504 14.90 29.96 19.77
N GLY A 505 15.60 30.03 18.63
CA GLY A 505 16.17 31.26 18.10
C GLY A 505 15.21 32.10 17.25
N GLY A 506 13.96 31.66 17.13
CA GLY A 506 12.91 32.34 16.38
C GLY A 506 11.54 32.11 17.01
N TRP A 507 10.52 32.64 16.35
CA TRP A 507 9.12 32.54 16.78
C TRP A 507 8.25 32.12 15.60
N ALA A 508 7.11 31.51 15.91
CA ALA A 508 6.10 31.13 14.92
C ALA A 508 4.71 31.57 15.41
N ARG A 509 3.84 31.99 14.48
CA ARG A 509 2.45 32.34 14.79
C ARG A 509 1.66 31.10 15.26
N MET A 510 1.85 29.97 14.57
CA MET A 510 1.09 28.72 14.76
C MET A 510 1.78 27.69 15.67
N ALA A 511 2.88 28.04 16.35
CA ALA A 511 3.54 27.13 17.29
C ALA A 511 4.17 27.89 18.46
N GLN A 512 3.96 27.39 19.67
CA GLN A 512 4.49 27.96 20.92
C GLN A 512 5.32 26.92 21.69
N PRO A 513 6.39 27.35 22.39
CA PRO A 513 7.10 26.48 23.34
C PRO A 513 6.17 26.07 24.49
N ILE A 514 6.12 24.77 24.76
CA ILE A 514 5.43 24.23 25.94
C ILE A 514 6.30 24.51 27.18
N VAL A 515 5.71 25.19 28.17
CA VAL A 515 6.31 25.46 29.48
C VAL A 515 6.13 24.28 30.42
N ALA A 516 4.92 23.72 30.47
CA ALA A 516 4.60 22.54 31.26
C ALA A 516 3.61 21.65 30.52
N PHE A 517 3.72 20.34 30.76
CA PHE A 517 2.82 19.33 30.23
C PHE A 517 2.60 18.27 31.30
N THR A 518 1.35 17.94 31.63
CA THR A 518 1.04 16.91 32.64
C THR A 518 -0.22 16.16 32.27
N VAL A 519 -0.15 14.83 32.28
CA VAL A 519 -1.33 13.97 32.14
C VAL A 519 -2.09 13.96 33.46
N VAL A 520 -3.34 14.40 33.45
CA VAL A 520 -4.16 14.63 34.66
C VAL A 520 -5.24 13.58 34.86
N GLU A 521 -5.68 12.89 33.81
CA GLU A 521 -6.66 11.80 33.90
C GLU A 521 -6.32 10.68 32.93
N VAL A 522 -6.38 9.44 33.43
CA VAL A 522 -6.44 8.22 32.62
C VAL A 522 -7.64 7.41 33.11
N ALA A 523 -8.72 7.44 32.34
CA ALA A 523 -9.95 6.76 32.69
C ALA A 523 -9.86 5.25 32.44
N LYS A 524 -10.72 4.47 33.10
CA LYS A 524 -10.77 3.01 32.90
C LYS A 524 -11.23 2.66 31.48
N PRO A 525 -10.74 1.56 30.88
CA PRO A 525 -11.30 1.01 29.65
C PRO A 525 -12.78 0.62 29.79
N ASN A 526 -13.53 0.65 28.69
CA ASN A 526 -14.84 0.00 28.64
C ASN A 526 -14.67 -1.53 28.62
N ILE A 527 -15.74 -2.26 28.97
CA ILE A 527 -15.71 -3.73 28.95
C ILE A 527 -15.44 -4.24 27.54
N GLY A 528 -14.39 -5.06 27.38
CA GLY A 528 -13.97 -5.64 26.10
C GLY A 528 -12.94 -4.81 25.32
N GLU A 529 -12.74 -3.55 25.67
CA GLU A 529 -11.70 -2.69 25.10
C GLU A 529 -10.41 -2.80 25.91
N ASN A 530 -9.26 -2.72 25.24
CA ASN A 530 -7.94 -2.74 25.87
C ASN A 530 -7.28 -1.35 25.93
N TRP A 531 -8.03 -0.28 25.68
CA TRP A 531 -7.59 1.12 25.75
C TRP A 531 -8.44 1.94 26.72
N PRO A 532 -7.89 2.99 27.36
CA PRO A 532 -8.66 3.85 28.25
C PRO A 532 -9.78 4.58 27.50
N THR A 533 -10.94 4.77 28.12
CA THR A 533 -12.06 5.51 27.49
C THR A 533 -11.76 7.00 27.31
N ARG A 534 -10.81 7.55 28.07
CA ARG A 534 -10.42 8.96 28.04
C ARG A 534 -9.04 9.17 28.64
N VAL A 535 -8.24 10.04 28.02
CA VAL A 535 -6.99 10.56 28.55
C VAL A 535 -7.00 12.09 28.46
N ARG A 536 -6.74 12.79 29.56
CA ARG A 536 -6.64 14.26 29.59
C ARG A 536 -5.26 14.71 30.05
N ALA A 537 -4.77 15.79 29.46
CA ALA A 537 -3.54 16.45 29.86
C ALA A 537 -3.69 17.97 29.87
N ASP A 538 -3.02 18.61 30.80
CA ASP A 538 -2.91 20.06 30.87
C ASP A 538 -1.60 20.50 30.20
N VAL A 539 -1.71 21.47 29.32
CA VAL A 539 -0.60 22.06 28.56
C VAL A 539 -0.50 23.53 28.89
N THR A 540 0.68 23.97 29.31
CA THR A 540 0.95 25.38 29.65
C THR A 540 1.86 26.01 28.62
N ILE A 541 1.45 27.16 28.11
CA ILE A 541 2.22 28.00 27.19
C ILE A 541 2.35 29.41 27.77
N ASN A 542 3.42 30.12 27.37
CA ASN A 542 3.61 31.52 27.71
C ASN A 542 3.40 32.38 26.45
N LEU A 543 2.36 33.21 26.46
CA LEU A 543 2.00 34.09 25.34
C LEU A 543 2.72 35.43 25.40
N ASN A 544 4.05 35.40 25.55
CA ASN A 544 4.91 36.58 25.40
C ASN A 544 5.09 36.93 23.91
N VAL A 545 3.97 37.28 23.25
CA VAL A 545 3.84 37.54 21.82
C VAL A 545 3.05 38.83 21.57
N ARG A 546 2.93 39.22 20.30
CA ARG A 546 2.11 40.38 19.93
C ARG A 546 0.63 40.10 20.21
N ASP A 547 -0.13 41.14 20.57
CA ASP A 547 -1.54 41.04 20.95
C ASP A 547 -2.39 40.25 19.94
N HIS A 548 -2.25 40.50 18.64
CA HIS A 548 -3.01 39.73 17.64
C HIS A 548 -2.72 38.23 17.65
N ILE A 549 -1.51 37.79 18.00
CA ILE A 549 -1.15 36.37 18.13
C ILE A 549 -1.71 35.83 19.45
N LYS A 550 -1.66 36.64 20.52
CA LYS A 550 -2.28 36.29 21.80
C LYS A 550 -3.78 36.05 21.62
N ASP A 551 -4.48 36.97 20.96
CA ASP A 551 -5.92 36.87 20.65
C ASP A 551 -6.26 35.61 19.84
N GLU A 552 -5.37 35.18 18.93
CA GLU A 552 -5.55 33.96 18.14
C GLU A 552 -5.41 32.69 18.98
N TRP A 553 -4.42 32.63 19.86
CA TRP A 553 -4.21 31.48 20.76
C TRP A 553 -5.29 31.40 21.85
N GLU A 554 -5.73 32.54 22.39
CA GLU A 554 -6.94 32.65 23.24
C GLU A 554 -8.24 32.38 22.46
N GLY A 555 -8.15 32.46 21.12
CA GLY A 555 -9.19 32.13 20.16
C GLY A 555 -9.46 30.63 20.01
N LEU A 556 -8.63 29.75 20.58
CA LEU A 556 -8.85 28.30 20.55
C LEU A 556 -10.17 27.92 21.22
N ARG A 557 -10.89 26.99 20.61
CA ARG A 557 -12.21 26.52 21.04
C ARG A 557 -12.22 25.02 21.25
N LYS A 558 -13.28 24.55 21.88
CA LYS A 558 -13.52 23.13 22.05
C LYS A 558 -13.57 22.44 20.68
N HIS A 559 -12.96 21.27 20.58
CA HIS A 559 -12.81 20.47 19.36
C HIS A 559 -11.74 20.95 18.36
N ASP A 560 -11.06 22.07 18.64
CA ASP A 560 -9.88 22.43 17.85
C ASP A 560 -8.77 21.38 18.05
N VAL A 561 -8.05 21.09 16.98
CA VAL A 561 -6.96 20.10 17.00
C VAL A 561 -5.62 20.80 17.10
N CYS A 562 -4.77 20.33 18.00
CA CYS A 562 -3.40 20.78 18.17
C CYS A 562 -2.42 19.59 18.06
N PHE A 563 -1.16 19.88 17.74
CA PHE A 563 -0.10 18.88 17.70
C PHE A 563 0.98 19.19 18.74
N LEU A 564 1.24 18.21 19.60
CA LEU A 564 2.32 18.19 20.57
C LEU A 564 3.57 17.64 19.88
N VAL A 565 4.61 18.48 19.78
CA VAL A 565 5.83 18.17 19.04
C VAL A 565 7.04 18.15 19.98
N THR A 566 7.84 17.10 19.91
CA THR A 566 9.11 16.98 20.66
C THR A 566 10.29 17.14 19.72
N VAL A 567 11.14 18.14 19.97
CA VAL A 567 12.41 18.33 19.28
C VAL A 567 13.59 18.20 20.26
N ARG A 568 14.65 17.52 19.84
CA ARG A 568 15.94 17.40 20.53
C ARG A 568 17.03 17.85 19.56
N PRO A 569 17.27 19.17 19.45
CA PRO A 569 18.15 19.71 18.44
C PRO A 569 19.61 19.28 18.68
N THR A 570 20.29 18.93 17.60
CA THR A 570 21.73 18.57 17.58
C THR A 570 22.60 19.69 17.01
N LYS A 571 21.99 20.75 16.48
CA LYS A 571 22.68 21.86 15.83
C LYS A 571 23.03 22.96 16.82
N PRO A 572 24.27 23.47 16.84
CA PRO A 572 24.66 24.60 17.68
C PRO A 572 23.87 25.88 17.39
N TYR A 573 23.82 26.76 18.39
CA TYR A 573 23.23 28.08 18.28
C TYR A 573 23.74 28.87 17.06
N GLY A 574 22.83 29.55 16.35
CA GLY A 574 23.16 30.35 15.15
C GLY A 574 23.26 29.56 13.85
N THR A 575 23.15 28.22 13.87
CA THR A 575 23.20 27.39 12.65
C THR A 575 22.02 27.69 11.74
N LYS A 576 22.27 27.97 10.44
CA LYS A 576 21.21 28.21 9.46
C LYS A 576 20.48 26.91 9.09
N PHE A 577 19.15 26.98 9.01
CA PHE A 577 18.30 25.91 8.50
C PHE A 577 18.09 26.06 6.99
N ASP A 578 17.99 24.93 6.29
CA ASP A 578 17.77 24.88 4.84
C ASP A 578 16.58 23.95 4.58
N ARG A 579 15.46 24.53 4.15
CA ARG A 579 14.21 23.81 3.87
C ARG A 579 14.34 22.73 2.80
N ARG A 580 15.43 22.70 2.03
CA ARG A 580 15.69 21.68 1.01
C ARG A 580 16.36 20.42 1.56
N ARG A 581 16.81 20.44 2.82
CA ARG A 581 17.43 19.29 3.49
C ARG A 581 16.40 18.56 4.36
N PRO A 582 16.62 17.28 4.69
CA PRO A 582 15.69 16.49 5.49
C PRO A 582 15.33 17.18 6.81
N PHE A 583 14.04 17.47 6.99
CA PHE A 583 13.53 18.24 8.13
C PHE A 583 13.83 17.58 9.48
N ILE A 584 13.61 16.28 9.61
CA ILE A 584 13.77 15.53 10.87
C ILE A 584 15.18 15.71 11.43
N GLU A 585 16.22 15.44 10.62
CA GLU A 585 17.62 15.64 11.01
C GLU A 585 17.92 17.12 11.29
N GLN A 586 17.28 18.03 10.55
CA GLN A 586 17.54 19.45 10.70
C GLN A 586 17.17 19.98 12.08
N VAL A 587 15.97 19.66 12.57
CA VAL A 587 15.41 20.19 13.83
C VAL A 587 15.55 19.21 15.00
N GLY A 588 15.96 17.96 14.72
CA GLY A 588 16.01 16.89 15.72
C GLY A 588 14.62 16.46 16.16
N LEU A 589 13.68 16.30 15.22
CA LEU A 589 12.31 15.86 15.53
C LEU A 589 12.33 14.44 16.11
N VAL A 590 11.64 14.24 17.23
CA VAL A 590 11.55 12.94 17.92
C VAL A 590 10.13 12.39 17.95
N TYR A 591 9.14 13.20 18.33
CA TYR A 591 7.76 12.74 18.49
C TYR A 591 6.75 13.77 18.00
N VAL A 592 5.64 13.29 17.43
CA VAL A 592 4.45 14.08 17.12
C VAL A 592 3.20 13.37 17.65
N ARG A 593 2.38 14.05 18.44
CA ARG A 593 1.09 13.53 18.93
C ARG A 593 -0.01 14.56 18.71
N GLY A 594 -1.15 14.14 18.17
CA GLY A 594 -2.33 15.01 18.07
C GLY A 594 -3.11 15.04 19.39
N CYS A 595 -3.75 16.16 19.66
CA CYS A 595 -4.66 16.33 20.78
C CYS A 595 -5.83 17.25 20.40
N GLU A 596 -6.94 17.12 21.12
CA GLU A 596 -8.15 17.90 20.89
C GLU A 596 -8.40 18.82 22.09
N ILE A 597 -8.65 20.10 21.84
CA ILE A 597 -8.89 21.10 22.87
C ILE A 597 -10.25 20.82 23.54
N GLN A 598 -10.24 20.68 24.87
CA GLN A 598 -11.46 20.67 25.68
C GLN A 598 -11.87 22.09 26.07
N GLY A 599 -10.89 22.94 26.40
CA GLY A 599 -11.07 24.34 26.73
C GLY A 599 -9.88 24.89 27.51
N MET A 600 -9.87 26.21 27.68
CA MET A 600 -8.88 26.93 28.48
C MET A 600 -9.31 26.91 29.96
N LEU A 601 -8.37 26.80 30.91
CA LEU A 601 -8.73 26.91 32.34
C LEU A 601 -8.73 28.37 32.79
N ASP A 602 -9.67 28.70 33.67
CA ASP A 602 -9.66 29.96 34.42
C ASP A 602 -8.67 29.90 35.61
N ASP A 603 -8.48 31.04 36.29
CA ASP A 603 -7.64 31.14 37.50
C ASP A 603 -8.08 30.23 38.66
N LYS A 604 -9.26 29.60 38.56
CA LYS A 604 -9.81 28.66 39.53
C LYS A 604 -9.66 27.20 39.07
N GLY A 605 -8.92 26.95 37.98
CA GLY A 605 -8.68 25.62 37.43
C GLY A 605 -9.91 24.98 36.78
N ARG A 606 -10.91 25.78 36.39
CA ARG A 606 -12.15 25.30 35.75
C ARG A 606 -12.06 25.55 34.25
N VAL A 607 -12.52 24.57 33.46
CA VAL A 607 -12.61 24.72 32.01
C VAL A 607 -13.64 25.79 31.67
N ILE A 608 -13.23 26.78 30.88
CA ILE A 608 -14.11 27.80 30.32
C ILE A 608 -14.99 27.14 29.25
N GLU A 609 -16.29 27.03 29.48
CA GLU A 609 -17.25 26.59 28.46
C GLU A 609 -17.60 27.74 27.51
N ASP A 610 -17.80 27.44 26.22
CA ASP A 610 -18.12 28.40 25.16
C ASP A 610 -19.23 29.40 25.57
N GLY A 611 -18.84 30.63 25.92
CA GLY A 611 -19.76 31.72 26.24
C GLY A 611 -19.18 32.78 27.18
N MET A 612 -18.71 33.90 26.59
CA MET A 612 -18.25 35.14 27.25
C MET A 612 -16.98 35.03 28.12
N MET A 613 -15.86 35.51 27.55
CA MET A 613 -14.83 36.20 28.34
C MET A 613 -15.50 37.42 29.00
N ILE A 614 -15.93 37.29 30.25
CA ILE A 614 -16.36 38.45 31.04
C ILE A 614 -15.09 39.21 31.40
N TYR A 615 -14.79 40.26 30.64
CA TYR A 615 -13.80 41.25 31.04
C TYR A 615 -14.29 41.96 32.29
N ILE A 616 -13.79 41.58 33.47
CA ILE A 616 -13.90 42.41 34.66
C ILE A 616 -12.66 43.32 34.68
N PHE A 617 -12.81 44.54 34.15
CA PHE A 617 -11.88 45.62 34.45
C PHE A 617 -12.24 46.17 35.84
N GLU A 618 -11.49 45.80 36.88
CA GLU A 618 -11.44 46.61 38.10
C GLU A 618 -10.19 47.48 38.06
N ARG A 619 -10.44 48.79 37.87
CA ARG A 619 -9.45 49.85 37.87
C ARG A 619 -9.59 50.59 39.20
N ASP A 620 -8.75 50.28 40.17
CA ASP A 620 -8.61 51.12 41.36
C ASP A 620 -7.31 51.94 41.27
N LEU A 621 -7.52 53.25 41.12
CA LEU A 621 -6.52 54.31 41.19
C LEU A 621 -6.50 54.86 42.62
N ASN A 622 -5.41 54.73 43.37
CA ASN A 622 -4.67 55.85 44.00
C ASN A 622 -3.39 55.39 44.75
N PRO A 623 -2.48 56.31 45.18
CA PRO A 623 -1.07 56.23 44.82
C PRO A 623 -0.11 56.08 46.02
N ASP A 624 1.17 56.01 45.69
CA ASP A 624 2.39 56.21 46.49
C ASP A 624 3.16 54.99 47.03
N PRO A 625 4.51 55.09 47.14
CA PRO A 625 5.40 54.16 46.44
C PRO A 625 6.29 53.36 47.40
N ILE A 626 6.51 52.08 47.10
CA ILE A 626 7.66 51.34 47.63
C ILE A 626 8.19 50.44 46.50
N LEU A 627 9.49 50.58 46.24
CA LEU A 627 10.28 49.73 45.38
C LEU A 627 10.10 48.25 45.74
N GLU A 628 9.62 47.45 44.80
CA GLU A 628 9.94 46.04 44.71
C GLU A 628 9.96 45.64 43.23
N GLU A 629 10.87 44.73 42.92
CA GLU A 629 11.37 44.39 41.60
C GLU A 629 10.26 44.09 40.59
N SER A 630 10.52 44.49 39.34
CA SER A 630 9.71 44.13 38.17
C SER A 630 9.62 42.61 38.01
N GLN A 631 8.62 42.00 38.64
CA GLN A 631 8.07 40.74 38.17
C GLN A 631 7.29 41.05 36.90
N GLU A 632 7.90 40.77 35.75
CA GLU A 632 7.17 40.60 34.50
C GLU A 632 5.99 39.66 34.77
N HIS A 633 4.77 40.12 34.47
CA HIS A 633 3.56 39.31 34.53
C HIS A 633 3.74 38.09 33.62
N LEU A 634 4.14 36.96 34.23
CA LEU A 634 4.00 35.63 33.63
C LEU A 634 2.50 35.31 33.64
N GLU A 635 1.82 35.54 32.52
CA GLU A 635 0.48 35.02 32.31
C GLU A 635 0.58 33.52 32.02
N TYR A 636 0.09 32.70 32.96
CA TYR A 636 0.06 31.24 32.84
C TYR A 636 -1.24 30.81 32.16
N PHE A 637 -1.15 30.30 30.93
CA PHE A 637 -2.29 29.75 30.20
C PHE A 637 -2.38 28.25 30.39
N TRP A 638 -3.58 27.72 30.66
CA TRP A 638 -3.81 26.29 30.81
C TRP A 638 -4.73 25.79 29.71
N ILE A 639 -4.25 24.85 28.91
CA ILE A 639 -5.05 24.21 27.86
C ILE A 639 -5.29 22.76 28.28
N GLN A 640 -6.55 22.40 28.53
CA GLN A 640 -6.90 21.01 28.75
C GLN A 640 -7.11 20.33 27.40
N THR A 641 -6.33 19.28 27.15
CA THR A 641 -6.35 18.52 25.90
C THR A 641 -6.80 17.09 26.13
N SER A 642 -7.65 16.58 25.25
CA SER A 642 -7.94 15.15 25.13
C SER A 642 -6.88 14.54 24.22
N ILE A 643 -6.11 13.58 24.74
CA ILE A 643 -5.13 12.85 23.94
C ILE A 643 -5.81 11.60 23.41
N ASN A 644 -6.05 11.56 22.11
CA ASN A 644 -6.54 10.35 21.47
C ASN A 644 -5.40 9.36 21.31
N ARG A 645 -5.38 8.37 22.22
CA ARG A 645 -4.61 7.10 22.16
C ARG A 645 -3.07 7.30 22.21
N ILE A 646 -2.44 6.72 23.25
CA ILE A 646 -0.97 6.66 23.43
C ILE A 646 -0.43 5.39 22.82
#